data_AF-A0A534K7Q4-F1
#
_entry.id   AF-A0A534K7Q4-F1
#
_cell.length_a   1.000
_cell.length_b   1.000
_cell.length_c   1.000
_cell.angle_alpha   90.00
_cell.angle_beta   90.00
_cell.angle_gamma   90.00
#
_symmetry.space_group_name_H-M   'P 1'
#
loop_
_entity.id
_entity.type
_entity.pdbx_description
1 polymer ?
#
loop_
_entity_poly.entity_id
_entity_poly.type
_entity_poly.pdbx_seq_one_letter_code
_entity_poly.pdbx_strand_id
1 'polypeptide(L)'
;MGALAALFVVVLAANLLWPTEPMGSAGQPRLPPGVSPFPQFTMGPILHAVTVDPNANLSLRLLLTSLQGLVNRAGVELYLNVPGVAGNTSAMLSYLATRFNITHDDISTQAAIDAYARRASSLVVFDPSRPESIDIGTMIAAHHDALLVGPDLAAWMNQSYGLPIFLDYARSSWSSLDAIGAYDRALRELYPAASTTLLAILPPDRWAIRDYLYATKTFVFYHHQGALASPFETAATMRILKATPRGIPILGWFPSPTLTEENSFVQMASGQGKFVVGVQDVPNLSVLTALGRNETHPQVAPSAVPKVLENKTYVVVAVPDGDNLDFAAGLMRDRWSESVRGTMPLAWSLNPLLVDLAPPLLDMYYETASPLDQFIAAPSGAGYLYPDYAGAGDLAPFVNFSKRYLDAADMHVLWLLNAFPASEIPYSAATLSAYVDGVRPEGIVLDYDDQPKTRDMWMQAGSSAVAPVVRSTHFWTTDENVLGKLGPAIATWDNGPHFIWLTVYTFRFNLQDARTLVTELAGQLQGNLEVVRPSEFFGLLRQDFVRSAKAQFAASEGNPIVPLLFGSAFDSARARLRDADAFLAAGDTNSAAYAAYLALEDLRGVSAAEALLASLLVVLAGGVVAFLAQRSSGSGGSPSGTIRPGVVLLVAMAVALLTFALREALEQNFWTYPMILIGIGVAGIHRPLHRFLGRAYPDRSPIAAALLDLVFIALAIRTSVAVPLALVGTLLVLETSLARRPGHASEILAGLTFGVALGFLGGFDLPTFTGLAVLLVVATWSIRGAPIPESTARRPRALLPGFLLALPLSALSVAFYYSLALRLQVQGPLLLTLAGALLILAPTLAVLGRRIVRLNPSTATSGAALALAAVFGGLSLLTEGAVPTFLALLGLLGALAYAALDAMDAYEGRGGNLRRPLAVAILFLPLIVLFFRLPPIVYSLLIAPLPAALEYALYAPTVMIAATALALALFVGLQGRFQARLGKDYPAEPHGGDDGP
;
A
#
# COMPACT_ATOMS: atom_id res chain seq x y z
N MET A 1 21.08 -14.98 -34.88
CA MET A 1 20.10 -14.04 -35.48
C MET A 1 18.72 -14.68 -35.67
N GLY A 2 18.58 -15.79 -36.41
CA GLY A 2 17.27 -16.45 -36.63
C GLY A 2 16.52 -16.87 -35.35
N ALA A 3 17.20 -17.46 -34.37
CA ALA A 3 16.58 -17.83 -33.09
C ALA A 3 16.15 -16.62 -32.22
N LEU A 4 16.89 -15.50 -32.31
CA LEU A 4 16.57 -14.28 -31.55
C LEU A 4 15.39 -13.53 -32.20
N ALA A 5 15.32 -13.52 -33.53
CA ALA A 5 14.18 -13.01 -34.27
C ALA A 5 12.92 -13.88 -34.05
N ALA A 6 13.07 -15.20 -33.99
CA ALA A 6 11.98 -16.11 -33.65
C ALA A 6 11.49 -15.89 -32.20
N LEU A 7 12.39 -15.70 -31.23
CA LEU A 7 12.01 -15.35 -29.86
C LEU A 7 11.27 -14.01 -29.81
N PHE A 8 11.74 -12.99 -30.55
CA PHE A 8 11.10 -11.68 -30.62
C PHE A 8 9.70 -11.76 -31.25
N VAL A 9 9.54 -12.55 -32.33
CA VAL A 9 8.24 -12.80 -32.97
C VAL A 9 7.32 -13.62 -32.07
N VAL A 10 7.83 -14.62 -31.34
CA VAL A 10 7.04 -15.40 -30.37
C VAL A 10 6.60 -14.53 -29.20
N VAL A 11 7.44 -13.61 -28.71
CA VAL A 11 7.08 -12.67 -27.64
C VAL A 11 6.11 -11.60 -28.15
N LEU A 12 6.26 -11.10 -29.38
CA LEU A 12 5.29 -10.18 -30.00
C LEU A 12 3.95 -10.88 -30.23
N ALA A 13 3.98 -12.11 -30.74
CA ALA A 13 2.79 -12.93 -30.94
C ALA A 13 2.14 -13.30 -29.60
N ALA A 14 2.91 -13.63 -28.57
CA ALA A 14 2.38 -13.85 -27.22
C ALA A 14 1.76 -12.56 -26.65
N ASN A 15 2.34 -11.38 -26.91
CA ASN A 15 1.75 -10.09 -26.54
C ASN A 15 0.48 -9.73 -27.34
N LEU A 16 0.36 -10.21 -28.58
CA LEU A 16 -0.81 -10.00 -29.45
C LEU A 16 -1.91 -11.05 -29.26
N LEU A 17 -1.57 -12.26 -28.78
CA LEU A 17 -2.46 -13.42 -28.65
C LEU A 17 -2.86 -13.72 -27.20
N TRP A 18 -2.33 -13.00 -26.20
CA TRP A 18 -2.78 -13.15 -24.82
C TRP A 18 -4.04 -12.33 -24.57
N PRO A 19 -5.05 -12.84 -23.84
CA PRO A 19 -6.35 -12.18 -23.74
C PRO A 19 -6.22 -10.78 -23.16
N THR A 20 -6.71 -9.81 -23.93
CA THR A 20 -7.12 -8.49 -23.44
C THR A 20 -8.30 -8.69 -22.51
N GLU A 21 -8.09 -8.41 -21.22
CA GLU A 21 -9.03 -8.65 -20.13
C GLU A 21 -9.46 -10.13 -20.01
N PRO A 22 -9.80 -10.64 -18.81
CA PRO A 22 -10.78 -11.70 -18.81
C PRO A 22 -12.00 -11.12 -19.52
N MET A 23 -12.36 -11.64 -20.70
CA MET A 23 -13.73 -11.50 -21.19
C MET A 23 -14.62 -11.70 -19.97
N GLY A 24 -15.43 -10.68 -19.67
CA GLY A 24 -16.22 -10.62 -18.45
C GLY A 24 -16.85 -11.98 -18.17
N SER A 25 -17.02 -12.29 -16.89
CA SER A 25 -17.66 -13.50 -16.37
C SER A 25 -19.15 -13.59 -16.72
N ALA A 26 -19.52 -13.24 -17.96
CA ALA A 26 -20.80 -13.42 -18.60
C ALA A 26 -21.13 -14.92 -18.61
N GLY A 27 -21.66 -15.40 -17.48
CA GLY A 27 -21.99 -16.81 -17.26
C GLY A 27 -21.77 -17.30 -15.82
N GLN A 28 -20.98 -16.62 -14.97
CA GLN A 28 -20.89 -17.02 -13.56
C GLN A 28 -22.16 -16.59 -12.81
N PRO A 29 -22.77 -17.47 -11.99
CA PRO A 29 -23.88 -17.09 -11.12
C PRO A 29 -23.49 -15.93 -10.20
N ARG A 30 -24.42 -15.00 -9.97
CA ARG A 30 -24.26 -13.85 -9.09
C ARG A 30 -25.44 -13.77 -8.12
N LEU A 31 -25.16 -13.51 -6.85
CA LEU A 31 -26.19 -13.11 -5.90
C LEU A 31 -26.71 -11.71 -6.24
N PRO A 32 -28.02 -11.51 -6.49
CA PRO A 32 -28.55 -10.18 -6.75
C PRO A 32 -28.33 -9.24 -5.55
N PRO A 33 -27.96 -7.96 -5.76
CA PRO A 33 -27.66 -7.03 -4.68
C PRO A 33 -28.87 -6.70 -3.78
N GLY A 34 -30.08 -7.02 -4.24
CA GLY A 34 -31.31 -6.89 -3.46
C GLY A 34 -31.61 -8.06 -2.51
N VAL A 35 -30.80 -9.12 -2.48
CA VAL A 35 -31.03 -10.32 -1.66
C VAL A 35 -30.05 -10.34 -0.48
N SER A 36 -30.51 -10.72 0.72
CA SER A 36 -29.60 -10.93 1.86
C SER A 36 -28.88 -12.28 1.69
N PRO A 37 -27.54 -12.33 1.85
CA PRO A 37 -26.81 -13.59 1.78
C PRO A 37 -27.00 -14.45 3.04
N PHE A 38 -27.50 -13.86 4.14
CA PHE A 38 -27.56 -14.47 5.46
C PHE A 38 -28.94 -15.10 5.71
N PRO A 39 -29.02 -16.44 5.90
CA PRO A 39 -30.26 -17.12 6.24
C PRO A 39 -30.88 -16.55 7.52
N GLN A 40 -32.21 -16.52 7.59
CA GLN A 40 -32.94 -16.11 8.78
C GLN A 40 -33.25 -17.34 9.63
N PHE A 41 -32.92 -17.27 10.92
CA PHE A 41 -33.28 -18.30 11.91
C PHE A 41 -34.45 -17.83 12.77
N THR A 42 -35.24 -18.78 13.25
CA THR A 42 -36.38 -18.52 14.14
C THR A 42 -36.05 -18.95 15.56
N MET A 43 -36.33 -18.11 16.53
CA MET A 43 -36.18 -18.44 17.94
C MET A 43 -37.08 -19.62 18.33
N GLY A 44 -36.52 -20.57 19.09
CA GLY A 44 -37.28 -21.59 19.79
C GLY A 44 -38.00 -21.01 21.02
N PRO A 45 -38.84 -21.81 21.69
CA PRO A 45 -39.61 -21.36 22.85
C PRO A 45 -38.75 -21.09 24.09
N ILE A 46 -37.59 -21.74 24.20
CA ILE A 46 -36.63 -21.56 25.29
C ILE A 46 -35.21 -21.67 24.73
N LEU A 47 -34.31 -20.81 25.23
CA LEU A 47 -32.89 -20.85 24.91
C LEU A 47 -32.14 -21.55 26.06
N HIS A 48 -31.68 -22.77 25.85
CA HIS A 48 -30.85 -23.50 26.80
C HIS A 48 -29.41 -22.98 26.74
N ALA A 49 -28.96 -22.33 27.80
CA ALA A 49 -27.60 -21.80 27.92
C ALA A 49 -26.67 -22.85 28.54
N VAL A 50 -25.58 -23.17 27.85
CA VAL A 50 -24.58 -24.15 28.28
C VAL A 50 -23.27 -23.46 28.56
N THR A 51 -22.79 -23.53 29.80
CA THR A 51 -21.45 -23.05 30.13
C THR A 51 -20.41 -24.07 29.67
N VAL A 52 -19.63 -23.71 28.65
CA VAL A 52 -18.51 -24.51 28.15
C VAL A 52 -17.34 -24.38 29.14
N ASP A 53 -16.74 -25.51 29.53
CA ASP A 53 -15.55 -25.52 30.38
C ASP A 53 -14.42 -24.72 29.68
N PRO A 54 -13.81 -23.71 30.33
CA PRO A 54 -12.68 -22.97 29.77
C PRO A 54 -11.52 -23.88 29.31
N ASN A 55 -11.32 -25.02 29.98
CA ASN A 55 -10.29 -26.01 29.66
C ASN A 55 -10.77 -27.12 28.71
N ALA A 56 -12.00 -27.02 28.18
CA ALA A 56 -12.52 -27.97 27.21
C ALA A 56 -11.55 -28.12 26.05
N ASN A 57 -11.20 -29.36 25.71
CA ASN A 57 -10.38 -29.66 24.55
C ASN A 57 -11.11 -29.32 23.25
N LEU A 58 -10.38 -29.29 22.13
CA LEU A 58 -10.95 -28.96 20.83
C LEU A 58 -12.07 -29.94 20.43
N SER A 59 -11.93 -31.24 20.74
CA SER A 59 -12.95 -32.26 20.45
C SER A 59 -14.31 -31.92 21.06
N LEU A 60 -14.36 -31.53 22.33
CA LEU A 60 -15.59 -31.16 23.01
C LEU A 60 -16.16 -29.85 22.44
N ARG A 61 -15.31 -28.86 22.14
CA ARG A 61 -15.76 -27.58 21.54
C ARG A 61 -16.38 -27.80 20.15
N LEU A 62 -15.80 -28.66 19.32
CA LEU A 62 -16.32 -29.02 17.99
C LEU A 62 -17.63 -29.84 18.09
N LEU A 63 -17.72 -30.75 19.06
CA LEU A 63 -18.97 -31.47 19.35
C LEU A 63 -20.09 -30.49 19.72
N LEU A 64 -19.84 -29.56 20.64
CA LEU A 64 -20.86 -28.63 21.11
C LEU A 64 -21.27 -27.62 20.04
N THR A 65 -20.33 -27.11 19.24
CA THR A 65 -20.67 -26.18 18.14
C THR A 65 -21.39 -26.86 16.99
N SER A 66 -21.04 -28.11 16.63
CA SER A 66 -21.82 -28.87 15.65
C SER A 66 -23.22 -29.24 16.18
N LEU A 67 -23.35 -29.57 17.47
CA LEU A 67 -24.63 -29.77 18.13
C LEU A 67 -25.48 -28.48 18.12
N GLN A 68 -24.87 -27.34 18.45
CA GLN A 68 -25.52 -26.03 18.41
C GLN A 68 -26.01 -25.69 17.01
N GLY A 69 -25.14 -25.81 16.00
CA GLY A 69 -25.53 -25.55 14.61
C GLY A 69 -26.66 -26.46 14.13
N LEU A 70 -26.64 -27.73 14.53
CA LEU A 70 -27.70 -28.69 14.20
C LEU A 70 -29.04 -28.30 14.85
N VAL A 71 -29.03 -27.95 16.13
CA VAL A 71 -30.21 -27.54 16.90
C VAL A 71 -30.77 -26.22 16.35
N ASN A 72 -29.93 -25.19 16.29
CA ASN A 72 -30.35 -23.83 15.96
C ASN A 72 -30.81 -23.66 14.52
N ARG A 73 -30.39 -24.55 13.61
CA ARG A 73 -30.90 -24.59 12.24
C ARG A 73 -32.38 -24.94 12.16
N ALA A 74 -32.91 -25.73 13.10
CA ALA A 74 -34.34 -26.08 13.15
C ALA A 74 -35.16 -25.08 13.98
N GLY A 75 -34.57 -24.59 15.07
CA GLY A 75 -35.10 -23.55 15.93
C GLY A 75 -34.03 -23.18 16.95
N VAL A 76 -33.77 -21.89 17.14
CA VAL A 76 -32.69 -21.42 18.01
C VAL A 76 -33.03 -21.72 19.46
N GLU A 77 -32.43 -22.78 19.99
CA GLU A 77 -32.71 -23.35 21.31
C GLU A 77 -31.44 -23.61 22.12
N LEU A 78 -30.24 -23.49 21.53
CA LEU A 78 -28.97 -23.73 22.21
C LEU A 78 -28.04 -22.51 22.13
N TYR A 79 -27.57 -22.05 23.28
CA TYR A 79 -26.57 -21.00 23.42
C TYR A 79 -25.36 -21.53 24.18
N LEU A 80 -24.15 -21.29 23.67
CA LEU A 80 -22.91 -21.65 24.35
C LEU A 80 -22.35 -20.42 25.06
N ASN A 81 -22.40 -20.42 26.39
CA ASN A 81 -21.68 -19.44 27.20
C ASN A 81 -20.23 -19.90 27.37
N VAL A 82 -19.28 -19.14 26.84
CA VAL A 82 -17.88 -19.56 26.76
C VAL A 82 -17.00 -18.57 27.52
N PRO A 83 -16.64 -18.86 28.78
CA PRO A 83 -15.80 -17.96 29.55
C PRO A 83 -14.43 -17.77 28.88
N GLY A 84 -13.95 -16.52 28.85
CA GLY A 84 -12.67 -16.16 28.26
C GLY A 84 -12.67 -15.96 26.74
N VAL A 85 -13.82 -16.13 26.07
CA VAL A 85 -13.99 -15.69 24.67
C VAL A 85 -14.57 -14.28 24.66
N ALA A 86 -13.87 -13.37 23.97
CA ALA A 86 -14.28 -11.98 23.89
C ALA A 86 -15.68 -11.85 23.24
N GLY A 87 -16.53 -10.97 23.76
CA GLY A 87 -17.91 -10.80 23.30
C GLY A 87 -18.91 -11.87 23.76
N ASN A 88 -18.46 -13.04 24.22
CA ASN A 88 -19.31 -14.12 24.76
C ASN A 88 -19.26 -14.17 26.28
N THR A 89 -20.00 -13.26 26.91
CA THR A 89 -20.04 -13.14 28.38
C THR A 89 -21.44 -13.45 28.89
N SER A 90 -21.56 -13.81 30.17
CA SER A 90 -22.86 -13.88 30.85
C SER A 90 -23.63 -12.54 30.76
N ALA A 91 -22.91 -11.41 30.60
CA ALA A 91 -23.51 -10.11 30.35
C ALA A 91 -24.15 -10.01 28.96
N MET A 92 -23.56 -10.62 27.92
CA MET A 92 -24.18 -10.71 26.60
C MET A 92 -25.49 -11.52 26.68
N LEU A 93 -25.48 -12.71 27.28
CA LEU A 93 -26.70 -13.49 27.46
C LEU A 93 -27.79 -12.72 28.23
N SER A 94 -27.41 -12.04 29.32
CA SER A 94 -28.32 -11.21 30.10
C SER A 94 -28.89 -10.04 29.28
N TYR A 95 -28.07 -9.43 28.44
CA TYR A 95 -28.49 -8.40 27.49
C TYR A 95 -29.50 -8.96 26.50
N LEU A 96 -29.22 -10.09 25.86
CA LEU A 96 -30.14 -10.74 24.92
C LEU A 96 -31.48 -11.06 25.57
N ALA A 97 -31.46 -11.64 26.77
CA ALA A 97 -32.65 -11.98 27.54
C ALA A 97 -33.52 -10.76 27.83
N THR A 98 -32.89 -9.67 28.25
CA THR A 98 -33.60 -8.43 28.64
C THR A 98 -34.10 -7.66 27.40
N ARG A 99 -33.26 -7.48 26.39
CA ARG A 99 -33.55 -6.66 25.21
C ARG A 99 -34.57 -7.31 24.26
N PHE A 100 -34.49 -8.63 24.10
CA PHE A 100 -35.34 -9.36 23.15
C PHE A 100 -36.39 -10.25 23.84
N ASN A 101 -36.55 -10.12 25.17
CA ASN A 101 -37.51 -10.89 25.95
C ASN A 101 -37.37 -12.41 25.75
N ILE A 102 -36.11 -12.89 25.74
CA ILE A 102 -35.81 -14.31 25.53
C ILE A 102 -35.94 -15.04 26.87
N THR A 103 -36.74 -16.10 26.88
CA THR A 103 -36.75 -17.04 28.01
C THR A 103 -35.57 -17.99 27.88
N HIS A 104 -34.74 -18.06 28.92
CA HIS A 104 -33.58 -18.94 28.96
C HIS A 104 -33.44 -19.63 30.32
N ASP A 105 -32.74 -20.75 30.33
CA ASP A 105 -32.31 -21.50 31.52
C ASP A 105 -30.88 -22.00 31.32
N ASP A 106 -30.16 -22.20 32.43
CA ASP A 106 -28.81 -22.73 32.40
C ASP A 106 -28.84 -24.25 32.58
N ILE A 107 -28.25 -24.98 31.63
CA ILE A 107 -28.12 -26.44 31.69
C ILE A 107 -26.65 -26.87 31.59
N SER A 108 -26.34 -28.05 32.12
CA SER A 108 -24.99 -28.59 32.03
C SER A 108 -24.66 -29.08 30.61
N THR A 109 -23.38 -29.14 30.27
CA THR A 109 -22.90 -29.73 29.00
C THR A 109 -23.49 -31.12 28.75
N GLN A 110 -23.49 -31.97 29.78
CA GLN A 110 -24.05 -33.32 29.69
C GLN A 110 -25.56 -33.28 29.43
N ALA A 111 -26.30 -32.43 30.15
CA ALA A 111 -27.74 -32.29 29.96
C ALA A 111 -28.10 -31.80 28.54
N ALA A 112 -27.30 -30.90 27.96
CA ALA A 112 -27.47 -30.44 26.59
C ALA A 112 -27.27 -31.58 25.58
N ILE A 113 -26.21 -32.39 25.76
CA ILE A 113 -25.97 -33.55 24.89
C ILE A 113 -27.11 -34.57 25.06
N ASP A 114 -27.56 -34.85 26.29
CA ASP A 114 -28.68 -35.76 26.56
C ASP A 114 -29.99 -35.32 25.90
N ALA A 115 -30.25 -34.00 25.90
CA ALA A 115 -31.43 -33.39 25.30
C ALA A 115 -31.37 -33.42 23.76
N TYR A 116 -30.21 -33.16 23.17
CA TYR A 116 -30.12 -32.81 21.75
C TYR A 116 -29.36 -33.80 20.87
N ALA A 117 -28.47 -34.64 21.38
CA ALA A 117 -27.61 -35.49 20.55
C ALA A 117 -28.41 -36.45 19.63
N ARG A 118 -29.58 -36.89 20.08
CA ARG A 118 -30.50 -37.74 19.29
C ARG A 118 -31.18 -37.02 18.12
N ARG A 119 -31.02 -35.69 17.99
CA ARG A 119 -31.39 -34.97 16.75
C ARG A 119 -30.40 -35.23 15.62
N ALA A 120 -29.20 -35.70 15.93
CA ALA A 120 -28.24 -36.12 14.93
C ALA A 120 -28.53 -37.55 14.45
N SER A 121 -28.26 -37.83 13.19
CA SER A 121 -28.37 -39.17 12.61
C SER A 121 -27.11 -40.01 12.76
N SER A 122 -25.95 -39.38 12.95
CA SER A 122 -24.66 -40.08 12.97
C SER A 122 -23.51 -39.22 13.54
N LEU A 123 -22.30 -39.77 13.52
CA LEU A 123 -21.04 -39.10 13.88
C LEU A 123 -20.11 -39.01 12.67
N VAL A 124 -19.39 -37.88 12.58
CA VAL A 124 -18.21 -37.71 11.72
C VAL A 124 -17.00 -37.51 12.62
N VAL A 125 -16.04 -38.42 12.52
CA VAL A 125 -14.81 -38.41 13.32
C VAL A 125 -13.70 -37.73 12.54
N PHE A 126 -13.19 -36.60 13.02
CA PHE A 126 -12.04 -35.93 12.42
C PHE A 126 -10.72 -36.58 12.85
N ASP A 127 -9.65 -36.33 12.09
CA ASP A 127 -8.31 -36.82 12.37
C ASP A 127 -7.44 -35.67 12.93
N PRO A 128 -7.07 -35.68 14.22
CA PRO A 128 -6.25 -34.63 14.83
C PRO A 128 -4.87 -34.44 14.18
N SER A 129 -4.34 -35.44 13.47
CA SER A 129 -3.06 -35.36 12.75
C SER A 129 -3.17 -34.69 11.37
N ARG A 130 -4.40 -34.45 10.91
CA ARG A 130 -4.75 -33.87 9.61
C ARG A 130 -5.70 -32.70 9.84
N PRO A 131 -5.20 -31.48 10.10
CA PRO A 131 -6.04 -30.34 10.49
C PRO A 131 -7.20 -30.07 9.53
N GLU A 132 -7.00 -30.21 8.21
CA GLU A 132 -8.05 -30.03 7.20
C GLU A 132 -9.27 -30.93 7.41
N SER A 133 -9.11 -32.06 8.10
CA SER A 133 -10.20 -32.98 8.41
C SER A 133 -11.30 -32.35 9.27
N ILE A 134 -11.00 -31.28 10.00
CA ILE A 134 -12.01 -30.55 10.80
C ILE A 134 -12.94 -29.76 9.87
N ASP A 135 -12.41 -29.09 8.85
CA ASP A 135 -13.23 -28.33 7.88
C ASP A 135 -14.02 -29.26 6.97
N ILE A 136 -13.36 -30.30 6.44
CA ILE A 136 -14.03 -31.35 5.67
C ILE A 136 -15.10 -32.04 6.53
N GLY A 137 -14.75 -32.39 7.76
CA GLY A 137 -15.65 -33.00 8.72
C GLY A 137 -16.85 -32.12 9.05
N THR A 138 -16.64 -30.80 9.21
CA THR A 138 -17.72 -29.82 9.44
C THR A 138 -18.71 -29.82 8.29
N MET A 139 -18.24 -29.77 7.03
CA MET A 139 -19.10 -29.78 5.85
C MET A 139 -19.88 -31.10 5.72
N ILE A 140 -19.20 -32.24 5.87
CA ILE A 140 -19.85 -33.56 5.80
C ILE A 140 -20.88 -33.69 6.92
N ALA A 141 -20.53 -33.30 8.14
CA ALA A 141 -21.43 -33.38 9.29
C ALA A 141 -22.68 -32.51 9.09
N ALA A 142 -22.51 -31.28 8.58
CA ALA A 142 -23.62 -30.37 8.31
C ALA A 142 -24.60 -30.90 7.23
N HIS A 143 -24.10 -31.61 6.22
CA HIS A 143 -24.93 -32.18 5.15
C HIS A 143 -25.66 -33.46 5.57
N HIS A 144 -25.07 -34.24 6.47
CA HIS A 144 -25.59 -35.54 6.93
C HIS A 144 -26.25 -35.49 8.31
N ASP A 145 -26.56 -34.29 8.81
CA ASP A 145 -27.16 -34.05 10.12
C ASP A 145 -26.41 -34.83 11.23
N ALA A 146 -25.08 -34.85 11.14
CA ALA A 146 -24.19 -35.61 12.01
C ALA A 146 -23.45 -34.69 12.98
N LEU A 147 -22.93 -35.23 14.08
CA LEU A 147 -22.08 -34.48 15.01
C LEU A 147 -20.60 -34.66 14.65
N LEU A 148 -19.85 -33.56 14.66
CA LEU A 148 -18.41 -33.58 14.45
C LEU A 148 -17.73 -33.88 15.79
N VAL A 149 -16.94 -34.95 15.85
CA VAL A 149 -16.31 -35.41 17.09
C VAL A 149 -14.87 -35.80 16.89
N GLY A 150 -14.07 -35.67 17.95
CA GLY A 150 -12.72 -36.22 17.99
C GLY A 150 -12.76 -37.73 18.25
N PRO A 151 -11.65 -38.45 17.96
CA PRO A 151 -11.56 -39.89 18.19
C PRO A 151 -11.71 -40.25 19.68
N ASP A 152 -11.39 -39.32 20.58
CA ASP A 152 -11.54 -39.45 22.03
C ASP A 152 -13.01 -39.49 22.49
N LEU A 153 -13.93 -38.85 21.75
CA LEU A 153 -15.36 -38.79 22.11
C LEU A 153 -16.25 -39.71 21.29
N ALA A 154 -15.76 -40.21 20.13
CA ALA A 154 -16.57 -40.98 19.19
C ALA A 154 -17.17 -42.26 19.80
N ALA A 155 -16.38 -43.04 20.54
CA ALA A 155 -16.85 -44.29 21.16
C ALA A 155 -17.92 -44.02 22.23
N TRP A 156 -17.71 -42.98 23.04
CA TRP A 156 -18.67 -42.58 24.07
C TRP A 156 -19.99 -42.11 23.44
N MET A 157 -19.94 -41.23 22.43
CA MET A 157 -21.15 -40.76 21.74
C MET A 157 -21.93 -41.90 21.07
N ASN A 158 -21.22 -42.86 20.46
CA ASN A 158 -21.85 -44.04 19.86
C ASN A 158 -22.56 -44.91 20.91
N GLN A 159 -21.90 -45.20 22.03
CA GLN A 159 -22.46 -46.06 23.09
C GLN A 159 -23.58 -45.39 23.88
N SER A 160 -23.45 -44.11 24.21
CA SER A 160 -24.41 -43.38 25.05
C SER A 160 -25.66 -42.94 24.31
N TYR A 161 -25.56 -42.63 23.00
CA TYR A 161 -26.68 -42.09 22.22
C TYR A 161 -27.08 -42.93 21.01
N GLY A 162 -26.37 -44.04 20.75
CA GLY A 162 -26.66 -44.93 19.62
C GLY A 162 -26.31 -44.33 18.26
N LEU A 163 -25.45 -43.30 18.21
CA LEU A 163 -25.12 -42.61 16.96
C LEU A 163 -24.05 -43.38 16.17
N PRO A 164 -24.37 -43.93 14.98
CA PRO A 164 -23.39 -44.66 14.18
C PRO A 164 -22.30 -43.72 13.64
N ILE A 165 -21.10 -44.24 13.43
CA ILE A 165 -20.03 -43.50 12.73
C ILE A 165 -20.33 -43.55 11.23
N PHE A 166 -20.73 -42.42 10.65
CA PHE A 166 -20.93 -42.28 9.21
C PHE A 166 -19.60 -42.20 8.47
N LEU A 167 -18.66 -41.43 9.02
CA LEU A 167 -17.31 -41.28 8.47
C LEU A 167 -16.29 -41.17 9.61
N ASP A 168 -15.22 -41.95 9.50
CA ASP A 168 -13.97 -41.74 10.26
C ASP A 168 -12.90 -41.30 9.25
N TYR A 169 -12.46 -40.04 9.34
CA TYR A 169 -11.57 -39.42 8.36
C TYR A 169 -10.28 -40.23 8.18
N ALA A 170 -9.65 -40.64 9.29
CA ALA A 170 -8.37 -41.37 9.30
C ALA A 170 -8.48 -42.73 8.60
N ARG A 171 -9.66 -43.37 8.69
CA ARG A 171 -9.94 -44.71 8.11
C ARG A 171 -10.64 -44.67 6.75
N SER A 172 -10.83 -43.48 6.19
CA SER A 172 -11.55 -43.28 4.94
C SER A 172 -10.60 -43.02 3.76
N SER A 173 -11.17 -42.93 2.55
CA SER A 173 -10.44 -42.49 1.35
C SER A 173 -9.98 -41.02 1.38
N TRP A 174 -10.36 -40.23 2.40
CA TRP A 174 -9.89 -38.85 2.55
C TRP A 174 -8.44 -38.79 3.09
N SER A 175 -8.01 -39.76 3.89
CA SER A 175 -6.68 -39.75 4.52
C SER A 175 -5.52 -39.96 3.53
N SER A 176 -5.80 -40.42 2.31
CA SER A 176 -4.80 -40.57 1.25
C SER A 176 -4.54 -39.28 0.46
N LEU A 177 -5.37 -38.26 0.64
CA LEU A 177 -5.22 -36.96 -0.03
C LEU A 177 -4.32 -36.04 0.80
N ASP A 178 -3.62 -35.11 0.15
CA ASP A 178 -3.07 -33.95 0.82
C ASP A 178 -4.16 -32.90 1.05
N ALA A 179 -3.84 -31.80 1.76
CA ALA A 179 -4.83 -30.78 2.08
C ALA A 179 -5.47 -30.14 0.83
N ILE A 180 -4.67 -29.84 -0.21
CA ILE A 180 -5.18 -29.32 -1.49
C ILE A 180 -6.12 -30.33 -2.14
N GLY A 181 -5.72 -31.60 -2.23
CA GLY A 181 -6.52 -32.67 -2.80
C GLY A 181 -7.83 -32.90 -2.03
N ALA A 182 -7.82 -32.77 -0.71
CA ALA A 182 -9.01 -32.86 0.14
C ALA A 182 -9.99 -31.72 -0.19
N TYR A 183 -9.56 -30.46 -0.24
CA TYR A 183 -10.46 -29.36 -0.62
C TYR A 183 -10.90 -29.42 -2.08
N ASP A 184 -10.05 -29.85 -3.01
CA ASP A 184 -10.43 -30.06 -4.41
C ASP A 184 -11.52 -31.14 -4.53
N ARG A 185 -11.45 -32.19 -3.71
CA ARG A 185 -12.49 -33.22 -3.63
C ARG A 185 -13.77 -32.66 -2.99
N ALA A 186 -13.65 -31.92 -1.89
CA ALA A 186 -14.80 -31.26 -1.25
C ALA A 186 -15.52 -30.31 -2.20
N LEU A 187 -14.78 -29.55 -3.01
CA LEU A 187 -15.34 -28.66 -4.01
C LEU A 187 -16.14 -29.43 -5.08
N ARG A 188 -15.77 -30.67 -5.39
CA ARG A 188 -16.52 -31.52 -6.34
C ARG A 188 -17.71 -32.23 -5.71
N GLU A 189 -17.54 -32.73 -4.48
CA GLU A 189 -18.49 -33.66 -3.85
C GLU A 189 -19.44 -33.00 -2.84
N LEU A 190 -18.99 -31.94 -2.15
CA LEU A 190 -19.74 -31.30 -1.07
C LEU A 190 -20.32 -29.94 -1.48
N TYR A 191 -19.56 -29.13 -2.23
CA TYR A 191 -20.03 -27.80 -2.65
C TYR A 191 -21.39 -27.79 -3.37
N PRO A 192 -21.74 -28.75 -4.25
CA PRO A 192 -23.05 -28.77 -4.89
C PRO A 192 -24.26 -28.80 -3.94
N ALA A 193 -24.07 -29.24 -2.69
CA ALA A 193 -25.09 -29.26 -1.64
C ALA A 193 -24.87 -28.18 -0.56
N ALA A 194 -23.85 -27.34 -0.70
CA ALA A 194 -23.53 -26.25 0.20
C ALA A 194 -24.35 -24.99 -0.10
N SER A 195 -24.32 -24.04 0.83
CA SER A 195 -24.87 -22.71 0.59
C SER A 195 -24.24 -22.07 -0.65
N THR A 196 -25.08 -21.54 -1.53
CA THR A 196 -24.65 -20.75 -2.69
C THR A 196 -24.57 -19.26 -2.38
N THR A 197 -24.92 -18.83 -1.16
CA THR A 197 -24.92 -17.43 -0.73
C THR A 197 -23.78 -17.08 0.23
N LEU A 198 -23.06 -18.09 0.75
CA LEU A 198 -21.98 -17.93 1.71
C LEU A 198 -20.77 -18.79 1.32
N LEU A 199 -19.59 -18.29 1.61
CA LEU A 199 -18.33 -19.01 1.57
C LEU A 199 -17.59 -18.75 2.89
N ALA A 200 -16.72 -19.65 3.35
CA ALA A 200 -15.89 -19.40 4.52
C ALA A 200 -14.43 -19.77 4.29
N ILE A 201 -13.54 -18.90 4.76
CA ILE A 201 -12.12 -19.19 4.96
C ILE A 201 -11.85 -19.27 6.46
N LEU A 202 -11.38 -20.42 6.96
CA LEU A 202 -11.30 -20.63 8.39
C LEU A 202 -10.16 -21.59 8.77
N PRO A 203 -9.13 -21.17 9.53
CA PRO A 203 -8.14 -22.08 10.06
C PRO A 203 -8.83 -23.23 10.82
N PRO A 204 -8.43 -24.50 10.61
CA PRO A 204 -9.21 -25.63 11.09
C PRO A 204 -9.40 -25.71 12.63
N ASP A 205 -8.51 -25.09 13.40
CA ASP A 205 -8.57 -25.03 14.86
C ASP A 205 -9.55 -23.97 15.39
N ARG A 206 -10.02 -23.05 14.54
CA ARG A 206 -11.01 -22.04 14.89
C ARG A 206 -12.38 -22.69 14.98
N TRP A 207 -12.99 -22.64 16.15
CA TRP A 207 -14.22 -23.37 16.46
C TRP A 207 -15.43 -22.47 16.70
N ALA A 208 -15.24 -21.20 17.06
CA ALA A 208 -16.29 -20.33 17.58
C ALA A 208 -17.46 -20.11 16.59
N ILE A 209 -17.16 -19.77 15.33
CA ILE A 209 -18.18 -19.57 14.27
C ILE A 209 -18.83 -20.86 13.74
N ARG A 210 -18.33 -22.04 14.12
CA ARG A 210 -18.73 -23.30 13.46
C ARG A 210 -20.20 -23.66 13.68
N ASP A 211 -20.85 -23.13 14.72
CA ASP A 211 -22.30 -23.26 14.89
C ASP A 211 -23.06 -22.68 13.68
N TYR A 212 -22.68 -21.49 13.23
CA TYR A 212 -23.28 -20.81 12.09
C TYR A 212 -22.90 -21.47 10.77
N LEU A 213 -21.62 -21.84 10.57
CA LEU A 213 -21.18 -22.51 9.34
C LEU A 213 -21.88 -23.85 9.15
N TYR A 214 -22.08 -24.60 10.25
CA TYR A 214 -22.84 -25.83 10.25
C TYR A 214 -24.33 -25.57 9.96
N ALA A 215 -24.95 -24.63 10.68
CA ALA A 215 -26.37 -24.31 10.52
C ALA A 215 -26.72 -23.85 9.10
N THR A 216 -25.81 -23.15 8.44
CA THR A 216 -25.99 -22.63 7.07
C THR A 216 -25.49 -23.59 5.98
N LYS A 217 -24.89 -24.73 6.35
CA LYS A 217 -24.24 -25.66 5.41
C LYS A 217 -23.23 -24.94 4.50
N THR A 218 -22.44 -24.04 5.08
CA THR A 218 -21.47 -23.21 4.35
C THR A 218 -20.27 -24.05 3.92
N PHE A 219 -19.77 -23.80 2.70
CA PHE A 219 -18.52 -24.40 2.23
C PHE A 219 -17.33 -23.74 2.94
N VAL A 220 -16.50 -24.54 3.61
CA VAL A 220 -15.36 -24.07 4.42
C VAL A 220 -14.06 -24.56 3.79
N PHE A 221 -13.09 -23.67 3.65
CA PHE A 221 -11.75 -24.04 3.20
C PHE A 221 -10.66 -23.26 3.95
N TYR A 222 -9.44 -23.78 3.88
CA TYR A 222 -8.28 -23.05 4.39
C TYR A 222 -7.01 -23.41 3.64
N HIS A 223 -6.33 -22.37 3.16
CA HIS A 223 -4.99 -22.40 2.61
C HIS A 223 -4.23 -21.19 3.13
N HIS A 224 -2.91 -21.30 3.27
CA HIS A 224 -2.09 -20.12 3.54
C HIS A 224 -2.28 -19.10 2.42
N GLN A 225 -2.17 -17.82 2.78
CA GLN A 225 -2.28 -16.68 1.88
C GLN A 225 -0.96 -15.91 1.89
N GLY A 226 -0.81 -14.90 1.02
CA GLY A 226 0.35 -14.02 1.04
C GLY A 226 1.68 -14.76 1.03
N ALA A 227 2.71 -14.16 1.61
CA ALA A 227 4.08 -14.67 1.62
C ALA A 227 4.23 -16.08 2.24
N LEU A 228 3.23 -16.53 3.01
CA LEU A 228 3.16 -17.87 3.60
C LEU A 228 2.66 -18.95 2.61
N ALA A 229 2.01 -18.55 1.51
CA ALA A 229 1.39 -19.48 0.57
C ALA A 229 2.38 -20.02 -0.49
N SER A 230 2.25 -21.31 -0.80
CA SER A 230 2.81 -21.88 -2.02
C SER A 230 2.02 -21.44 -3.27
N PRO A 231 2.62 -21.50 -4.47
CA PRO A 231 1.89 -21.26 -5.72
C PRO A 231 0.70 -22.23 -5.91
N PHE A 232 0.79 -23.44 -5.37
CA PHE A 232 -0.27 -24.44 -5.47
C PHE A 232 -1.46 -24.12 -4.56
N GLU A 233 -1.22 -23.65 -3.34
CA GLU A 233 -2.26 -23.14 -2.42
C GLU A 233 -2.96 -21.91 -2.96
N THR A 234 -2.20 -20.99 -3.56
CA THR A 234 -2.76 -19.80 -4.24
C THR A 234 -3.67 -20.24 -5.40
N ALA A 235 -3.21 -21.18 -6.23
CA ALA A 235 -3.99 -21.73 -7.32
C ALA A 235 -5.25 -22.47 -6.82
N ALA A 236 -5.17 -23.19 -5.70
CA ALA A 236 -6.30 -23.88 -5.07
C ALA A 236 -7.36 -22.89 -4.55
N THR A 237 -6.92 -21.84 -3.84
CA THR A 237 -7.78 -20.73 -3.40
C THR A 237 -8.52 -20.12 -4.59
N MET A 238 -7.81 -19.83 -5.69
CA MET A 238 -8.43 -19.28 -6.90
C MET A 238 -9.41 -20.24 -7.58
N ARG A 239 -9.22 -21.56 -7.50
CA ARG A 239 -10.21 -22.55 -8.01
C ARG A 239 -11.52 -22.43 -7.23
N ILE A 240 -11.45 -22.35 -5.90
CA ILE A 240 -12.61 -22.23 -5.02
C ILE A 240 -13.34 -20.90 -5.28
N LEU A 241 -12.62 -19.77 -5.32
CA LEU A 241 -13.24 -18.46 -5.57
C LEU A 241 -13.91 -18.38 -6.96
N LYS A 242 -13.37 -19.05 -7.97
CA LYS A 242 -13.98 -19.14 -9.32
C LYS A 242 -15.17 -20.08 -9.40
N ALA A 243 -15.20 -21.14 -8.60
CA ALA A 243 -16.28 -22.12 -8.60
C ALA A 243 -17.55 -21.61 -7.89
N THR A 244 -17.40 -20.62 -7.01
CA THR A 244 -18.48 -20.06 -6.19
C THR A 244 -19.08 -18.77 -6.78
N PRO A 245 -20.37 -18.48 -6.56
CA PRO A 245 -21.06 -17.29 -7.08
C PRO A 245 -20.35 -15.98 -6.76
N ARG A 246 -20.57 -14.97 -7.61
CA ARG A 246 -20.17 -13.58 -7.36
C ARG A 246 -21.18 -12.89 -6.44
N GLY A 247 -20.77 -11.81 -5.80
CA GLY A 247 -21.63 -11.00 -4.92
C GLY A 247 -21.93 -11.63 -3.55
N ILE A 248 -21.20 -12.67 -3.15
CA ILE A 248 -21.37 -13.34 -1.86
C ILE A 248 -20.26 -12.92 -0.87
N PRO A 249 -20.56 -12.88 0.44
CA PRO A 249 -19.55 -12.72 1.48
C PRO A 249 -18.68 -13.98 1.62
N ILE A 250 -17.44 -13.76 2.05
CA ILE A 250 -16.54 -14.78 2.60
C ILE A 250 -16.43 -14.54 4.10
N LEU A 251 -16.93 -15.46 4.91
CA LEU A 251 -16.88 -15.39 6.37
C LEU A 251 -15.58 -15.98 6.91
N GLY A 252 -15.10 -15.40 8.00
CA GLY A 252 -13.90 -15.86 8.69
C GLY A 252 -12.65 -15.07 8.31
N TRP A 253 -11.52 -15.48 8.87
CA TRP A 253 -10.24 -14.79 8.71
C TRP A 253 -9.08 -15.79 8.69
N PHE A 254 -7.85 -15.32 8.64
CA PHE A 254 -6.65 -16.15 8.63
C PHE A 254 -5.46 -15.38 9.24
N PRO A 255 -4.38 -16.08 9.65
CA PRO A 255 -3.17 -15.41 10.14
C PRO A 255 -2.56 -14.49 9.08
N SER A 256 -2.34 -13.23 9.44
CA SER A 256 -1.73 -12.19 8.58
C SER A 256 -0.57 -11.48 9.29
N PRO A 257 0.53 -12.19 9.59
CA PRO A 257 1.64 -11.62 10.37
C PRO A 257 2.43 -10.53 9.61
N THR A 258 2.29 -10.44 8.29
CA THR A 258 3.04 -9.48 7.47
C THR A 258 2.15 -8.48 6.72
N LEU A 259 0.83 -8.55 6.90
CA LEU A 259 -0.19 -7.89 6.08
C LEU A 259 -0.23 -8.31 4.59
N THR A 260 0.79 -9.02 4.10
CA THR A 260 0.79 -9.51 2.70
C THR A 260 -0.26 -10.60 2.49
N GLU A 261 -0.57 -11.36 3.52
CA GLU A 261 -1.62 -12.38 3.54
C GLU A 261 -2.99 -11.75 3.29
N GLU A 262 -3.34 -10.76 4.10
CA GLU A 262 -4.58 -9.99 3.98
C GLU A 262 -4.70 -9.35 2.60
N ASN A 263 -3.70 -8.57 2.19
CA ASN A 263 -3.70 -7.86 0.92
C ASN A 263 -3.89 -8.82 -0.26
N SER A 264 -3.16 -9.95 -0.25
CA SER A 264 -3.23 -10.93 -1.33
C SER A 264 -4.62 -11.59 -1.41
N PHE A 265 -5.20 -11.96 -0.29
CA PHE A 265 -6.49 -12.65 -0.30
C PHE A 265 -7.66 -11.72 -0.63
N VAL A 266 -7.71 -10.54 -0.01
CA VAL A 266 -8.78 -9.55 -0.28
C VAL A 266 -8.72 -9.10 -1.74
N GLN A 267 -7.52 -8.94 -2.31
CA GLN A 267 -7.33 -8.67 -3.75
C GLN A 267 -7.89 -9.80 -4.63
N MET A 268 -7.58 -11.07 -4.32
CA MET A 268 -8.12 -12.22 -5.06
C MET A 268 -9.64 -12.34 -4.94
N ALA A 269 -10.19 -12.14 -3.74
CA ALA A 269 -11.63 -12.18 -3.47
C ALA A 269 -12.37 -11.06 -4.23
N SER A 270 -11.84 -9.84 -4.19
CA SER A 270 -12.38 -8.67 -4.90
C SER A 270 -12.41 -8.91 -6.42
N GLY A 271 -11.33 -9.46 -6.99
CA GLY A 271 -11.28 -9.82 -8.40
C GLY A 271 -12.28 -10.90 -8.81
N GLN A 272 -12.72 -11.73 -7.85
CA GLN A 272 -13.81 -12.70 -8.04
C GLN A 272 -15.19 -12.18 -7.59
N GLY A 273 -15.32 -10.87 -7.38
CA GLY A 273 -16.57 -10.18 -7.07
C GLY A 273 -17.11 -10.53 -5.69
N LYS A 274 -16.25 -10.89 -4.74
CA LYS A 274 -16.58 -11.27 -3.36
C LYS A 274 -15.96 -10.28 -2.38
N PHE A 275 -16.50 -10.23 -1.18
CA PHE A 275 -16.03 -9.38 -0.10
C PHE A 275 -15.87 -10.22 1.18
N VAL A 276 -14.96 -9.81 2.06
CA VAL A 276 -14.58 -10.59 3.24
C VAL A 276 -15.21 -9.98 4.50
N VAL A 277 -15.57 -10.83 5.46
CA VAL A 277 -16.08 -10.43 6.77
C VAL A 277 -15.34 -11.23 7.83
N GLY A 278 -14.47 -10.57 8.59
CA GLY A 278 -13.78 -11.19 9.74
C GLY A 278 -14.80 -11.49 10.84
N VAL A 279 -14.94 -12.76 11.22
CA VAL A 279 -15.95 -13.23 12.20
C VAL A 279 -15.59 -14.62 12.78
N GLN A 280 -14.31 -15.03 12.70
CA GLN A 280 -13.92 -16.42 13.01
C GLN A 280 -14.03 -16.76 14.51
N ASP A 281 -13.91 -15.75 15.37
CA ASP A 281 -13.83 -15.84 16.83
C ASP A 281 -15.11 -15.28 17.51
N VAL A 282 -16.19 -15.05 16.74
CA VAL A 282 -17.53 -14.67 17.27
C VAL A 282 -18.42 -15.91 17.44
N PRO A 283 -18.63 -16.41 18.67
CA PRO A 283 -19.49 -17.56 18.92
C PRO A 283 -20.98 -17.19 18.92
N ASN A 284 -21.85 -18.20 18.88
CA ASN A 284 -23.31 -18.05 18.92
C ASN A 284 -23.88 -17.22 17.78
N LEU A 285 -23.20 -17.14 16.64
CA LEU A 285 -23.66 -16.35 15.50
C LEU A 285 -25.00 -16.91 14.97
N SER A 286 -25.26 -18.21 15.13
CA SER A 286 -26.58 -18.82 14.84
C SER A 286 -27.71 -18.28 15.73
N VAL A 287 -27.39 -17.80 16.94
CA VAL A 287 -28.34 -17.15 17.85
C VAL A 287 -28.47 -15.66 17.53
N LEU A 288 -27.35 -14.96 17.36
CA LEU A 288 -27.35 -13.51 17.14
C LEU A 288 -28.11 -13.12 15.86
N THR A 289 -27.94 -13.90 14.78
CA THR A 289 -28.67 -13.73 13.52
C THR A 289 -30.19 -13.94 13.65
N ALA A 290 -30.69 -14.59 14.72
CA ALA A 290 -32.12 -14.84 14.90
C ALA A 290 -32.88 -13.66 15.54
N LEU A 291 -32.16 -12.63 15.99
CA LEU A 291 -32.67 -11.52 16.79
C LEU A 291 -32.51 -10.20 16.05
N GLY A 292 -33.44 -9.25 16.24
CA GLY A 292 -33.30 -7.85 15.80
C GLY A 292 -33.36 -7.55 14.30
N ARG A 293 -33.29 -8.53 13.38
CA ARG A 293 -33.20 -8.28 11.91
C ARG A 293 -34.36 -7.50 11.27
N ASN A 294 -35.51 -7.45 11.92
CA ASN A 294 -36.69 -6.72 11.44
C ASN A 294 -36.89 -5.37 12.14
N GLU A 295 -35.96 -4.97 13.00
CA GLU A 295 -35.99 -3.70 13.72
C GLU A 295 -35.27 -2.60 12.93
N THR A 296 -35.60 -1.35 13.23
CA THR A 296 -34.83 -0.20 12.74
C THR A 296 -33.69 0.06 13.70
N HIS A 297 -32.49 0.30 13.18
CA HIS A 297 -31.30 0.58 13.99
C HIS A 297 -30.82 2.03 13.77
N PRO A 298 -31.54 3.05 14.28
CA PRO A 298 -31.10 4.43 14.16
C PRO A 298 -29.96 4.73 15.13
N GLN A 299 -28.97 5.49 14.69
CA GLN A 299 -27.98 6.07 15.58
C GLN A 299 -28.62 7.16 16.44
N VAL A 300 -28.04 7.42 17.60
CA VAL A 300 -28.43 8.58 18.42
C VAL A 300 -28.02 9.85 17.67
N ALA A 301 -29.02 10.55 17.11
CA ALA A 301 -28.77 11.74 16.32
C ALA A 301 -28.16 12.88 17.17
N PRO A 302 -27.05 13.50 16.73
CA PRO A 302 -26.58 14.79 17.21
C PRO A 302 -27.64 15.90 17.28
N SER A 303 -27.37 16.94 18.08
CA SER A 303 -28.08 18.22 17.95
C SER A 303 -28.05 18.73 16.51
N ALA A 304 -29.21 19.09 15.97
CA ALA A 304 -29.43 19.45 14.57
C ALA A 304 -28.89 20.85 14.17
N VAL A 305 -28.14 21.54 15.05
CA VAL A 305 -27.58 22.87 14.73
C VAL A 305 -26.28 22.68 13.95
N PRO A 306 -26.21 23.09 12.67
CA PRO A 306 -24.98 22.99 11.89
C PRO A 306 -23.89 23.86 12.53
N LYS A 307 -22.68 23.29 12.68
CA LYS A 307 -21.51 24.09 13.10
C LYS A 307 -21.15 25.09 12.02
N VAL A 308 -20.77 26.29 12.47
CA VAL A 308 -20.26 27.36 11.60
C VAL A 308 -18.75 27.27 11.53
N LEU A 309 -18.19 27.44 10.34
CA LEU A 309 -16.76 27.45 10.13
C LEU A 309 -16.09 28.65 10.82
N GLU A 310 -15.11 28.35 11.67
CA GLU A 310 -14.23 29.30 12.34
C GLU A 310 -12.79 29.04 11.91
N ASN A 311 -11.86 29.94 12.24
CA ASN A 311 -10.43 29.76 11.96
C ASN A 311 -9.77 28.83 13.00
N LYS A 312 -10.16 27.55 13.00
CA LYS A 312 -9.67 26.50 13.91
C LYS A 312 -9.17 25.27 13.17
N THR A 313 -8.35 24.46 13.82
CA THR A 313 -8.05 23.10 13.34
C THR A 313 -9.12 22.13 13.83
N TYR A 314 -9.84 21.49 12.92
CA TYR A 314 -10.87 20.50 13.21
C TYR A 314 -10.31 19.09 13.12
N VAL A 315 -10.48 18.30 14.18
CA VAL A 315 -9.93 16.94 14.27
C VAL A 315 -11.04 15.91 14.49
N VAL A 316 -11.05 14.85 13.68
CA VAL A 316 -11.79 13.61 13.99
C VAL A 316 -10.83 12.63 14.64
N VAL A 317 -11.22 11.99 15.74
CA VAL A 317 -10.51 10.84 16.31
C VAL A 317 -11.29 9.58 15.96
N ALA A 318 -10.72 8.74 15.10
CA ALA A 318 -11.39 7.56 14.55
C ALA A 318 -10.80 6.26 15.07
N VAL A 319 -11.70 5.34 15.45
CA VAL A 319 -11.41 3.95 15.80
C VAL A 319 -11.67 3.06 14.58
N PRO A 320 -10.62 2.44 13.98
CA PRO A 320 -10.70 1.61 12.79
C PRO A 320 -11.15 0.17 13.09
N ASP A 321 -10.98 -0.72 12.10
CA ASP A 321 -11.12 -2.20 12.19
C ASP A 321 -12.53 -2.74 12.51
N GLY A 322 -13.56 -1.89 12.49
CA GLY A 322 -14.94 -2.30 12.74
C GLY A 322 -15.57 -3.17 11.66
N ASP A 323 -14.92 -3.33 10.50
CA ASP A 323 -15.31 -4.28 9.45
C ASP A 323 -15.15 -5.73 9.92
N ASN A 324 -14.24 -5.94 10.87
CA ASN A 324 -13.99 -7.20 11.55
C ASN A 324 -14.88 -7.34 12.80
N LEU A 325 -15.81 -8.29 12.76
CA LEU A 325 -16.71 -8.59 13.87
C LEU A 325 -15.95 -9.20 15.07
N ASP A 326 -14.79 -9.82 14.87
CA ASP A 326 -13.94 -10.29 15.98
C ASP A 326 -13.43 -9.09 16.80
N PHE A 327 -13.06 -7.99 16.11
CA PHE A 327 -12.69 -6.73 16.76
C PHE A 327 -13.92 -6.10 17.45
N ALA A 328 -15.05 -6.00 16.74
CA ALA A 328 -16.27 -5.42 17.27
C ALA A 328 -16.82 -6.18 18.49
N ALA A 329 -16.71 -7.51 18.53
CA ALA A 329 -17.13 -8.32 19.68
C ALA A 329 -16.08 -8.32 20.81
N GLY A 330 -14.80 -8.15 20.47
CA GLY A 330 -13.67 -8.23 21.39
C GLY A 330 -13.06 -6.88 21.73
N LEU A 331 -11.92 -6.56 21.12
CA LEU A 331 -11.08 -5.43 21.50
C LEU A 331 -11.83 -4.08 21.51
N MET A 332 -12.80 -3.88 20.62
CA MET A 332 -13.64 -2.69 20.62
C MET A 332 -14.41 -2.53 21.93
N ARG A 333 -14.86 -3.63 22.57
CA ARG A 333 -15.55 -3.58 23.87
C ARG A 333 -14.65 -3.06 24.97
N ASP A 334 -13.37 -3.44 24.96
CA ASP A 334 -12.39 -2.93 25.92
C ASP A 334 -12.28 -1.41 25.76
N ARG A 335 -12.16 -0.92 24.52
CA ARG A 335 -12.07 0.52 24.22
C ARG A 335 -13.36 1.27 24.52
N TRP A 336 -14.49 0.65 24.25
CA TRP A 336 -15.82 1.16 24.56
C TRP A 336 -16.03 1.39 26.06
N SER A 337 -15.34 0.59 26.90
CA SER A 337 -15.44 0.67 28.35
C SER A 337 -14.48 1.67 29.01
N GLU A 338 -13.56 2.27 28.24
CA GLU A 338 -12.60 3.23 28.77
C GLU A 338 -13.29 4.51 29.26
N SER A 339 -12.82 5.06 30.39
CA SER A 339 -13.38 6.27 31.00
C SER A 339 -13.20 7.56 30.18
N VAL A 340 -12.31 7.52 29.17
CA VAL A 340 -12.10 8.63 28.22
C VAL A 340 -13.26 8.75 27.24
N ARG A 341 -13.99 7.66 26.95
CA ARG A 341 -15.19 7.72 26.11
C ARG A 341 -16.22 8.65 26.76
N GLY A 342 -16.86 9.51 25.96
CA GLY A 342 -17.78 10.52 26.44
C GLY A 342 -17.13 11.81 26.96
N THR A 343 -15.79 11.94 26.87
CA THR A 343 -15.07 13.20 27.15
C THR A 343 -14.63 13.98 25.89
N MET A 344 -14.62 13.33 24.73
CA MET A 344 -14.35 13.93 23.41
C MET A 344 -15.14 13.19 22.32
N PRO A 345 -15.44 13.83 21.17
CA PRO A 345 -16.02 13.14 20.02
C PRO A 345 -15.16 11.99 19.51
N LEU A 346 -15.80 10.86 19.19
CA LEU A 346 -15.16 9.67 18.65
C LEU A 346 -15.95 9.15 17.46
N ALA A 347 -15.23 8.83 16.39
CA ALA A 347 -15.77 8.11 15.24
C ALA A 347 -15.47 6.61 15.40
N TRP A 348 -16.50 5.78 15.38
CA TRP A 348 -16.36 4.33 15.52
C TRP A 348 -16.72 3.67 14.19
N SER A 349 -15.75 3.02 13.54
CA SER A 349 -16.09 2.18 12.40
C SER A 349 -16.85 0.93 12.87
N LEU A 350 -17.87 0.51 12.12
CA LEU A 350 -18.60 -0.75 12.33
C LEU A 350 -19.03 -1.35 10.98
N ASN A 351 -19.11 -2.67 10.91
CA ASN A 351 -19.61 -3.38 9.75
C ASN A 351 -21.15 -3.22 9.66
N PRO A 352 -21.70 -2.60 8.61
CA PRO A 352 -23.14 -2.40 8.49
C PRO A 352 -23.91 -3.71 8.27
N LEU A 353 -23.24 -4.83 7.95
CA LEU A 353 -23.88 -6.15 7.94
C LEU A 353 -24.30 -6.66 9.32
N LEU A 354 -23.89 -5.99 10.40
CA LEU A 354 -24.34 -6.34 11.74
C LEU A 354 -25.87 -6.35 11.85
N VAL A 355 -26.60 -5.53 11.08
CA VAL A 355 -28.08 -5.54 11.02
C VAL A 355 -28.68 -6.88 10.58
N ASP A 356 -27.89 -7.78 10.00
CA ASP A 356 -28.31 -9.12 9.61
C ASP A 356 -27.52 -10.23 10.31
N LEU A 357 -26.20 -10.05 10.48
CA LEU A 357 -25.30 -11.05 11.05
C LEU A 357 -25.37 -11.12 12.57
N ALA A 358 -25.38 -9.96 13.24
CA ALA A 358 -25.41 -9.88 14.69
C ALA A 358 -26.07 -8.57 15.17
N PRO A 359 -27.38 -8.38 14.95
CA PRO A 359 -28.07 -7.15 15.36
C PRO A 359 -27.92 -6.82 16.84
N PRO A 360 -27.93 -7.81 17.77
CA PRO A 360 -27.68 -7.51 19.18
C PRO A 360 -26.33 -6.84 19.47
N LEU A 361 -25.29 -7.12 18.67
CA LEU A 361 -23.99 -6.46 18.83
C LEU A 361 -24.07 -4.99 18.41
N LEU A 362 -24.80 -4.68 17.34
CA LEU A 362 -25.05 -3.31 16.90
C LEU A 362 -25.88 -2.54 17.92
N ASP A 363 -27.00 -3.11 18.36
CA ASP A 363 -27.93 -2.49 19.32
C ASP A 363 -27.23 -2.13 20.63
N MET A 364 -26.39 -3.03 21.14
CA MET A 364 -25.62 -2.79 22.36
C MET A 364 -24.71 -1.55 22.24
N TYR A 365 -24.11 -1.31 21.07
CA TYR A 365 -23.31 -0.12 20.81
C TYR A 365 -24.18 1.14 20.67
N TYR A 366 -25.29 1.05 19.96
CA TYR A 366 -26.17 2.20 19.71
C TYR A 366 -26.89 2.65 20.99
N GLU A 367 -27.37 1.72 21.81
CA GLU A 367 -28.09 2.00 23.06
C GLU A 367 -27.19 2.62 24.15
N THR A 368 -25.89 2.34 24.10
CA THR A 368 -24.92 2.83 25.10
C THR A 368 -24.01 3.95 24.58
N ALA A 369 -24.26 4.41 23.36
CA ALA A 369 -23.55 5.52 22.75
C ALA A 369 -23.83 6.83 23.50
N SER A 370 -22.78 7.60 23.74
CA SER A 370 -22.93 8.99 24.20
C SER A 370 -23.23 9.90 22.99
N PRO A 371 -23.72 11.14 23.19
CA PRO A 371 -23.89 12.10 22.10
C PRO A 371 -22.59 12.47 21.35
N LEU A 372 -21.43 12.08 21.89
CA LEU A 372 -20.11 12.30 21.32
C LEU A 372 -19.62 11.11 20.48
N ASP A 373 -20.29 9.97 20.56
CA ASP A 373 -19.98 8.81 19.72
C ASP A 373 -20.77 8.91 18.40
N GLN A 374 -20.09 8.69 17.27
CA GLN A 374 -20.73 8.55 15.96
C GLN A 374 -20.19 7.32 15.24
N PHE A 375 -21.07 6.49 14.68
CA PHE A 375 -20.69 5.31 13.93
C PHE A 375 -20.62 5.60 12.43
N ILE A 376 -19.60 5.02 11.78
CA ILE A 376 -19.34 5.15 10.35
C ILE A 376 -19.22 3.76 9.72
N ALA A 377 -19.53 3.66 8.43
CA ALA A 377 -19.41 2.40 7.71
C ALA A 377 -17.94 2.03 7.56
N ALA A 378 -17.58 0.89 8.13
CA ALA A 378 -16.22 0.37 8.07
C ALA A 378 -15.82 -0.06 6.64
N PRO A 379 -14.52 -0.26 6.40
CA PRO A 379 -13.99 -0.66 5.10
C PRO A 379 -14.66 -1.90 4.49
N SER A 380 -15.07 -1.90 3.22
CA SER A 380 -15.17 -0.79 2.26
C SER A 380 -16.63 -0.59 1.84
N GLY A 381 -17.55 -0.62 2.81
CA GLY A 381 -19.00 -0.65 2.61
C GLY A 381 -19.64 -1.79 3.41
N ALA A 382 -20.38 -2.67 2.74
CA ALA A 382 -20.95 -3.87 3.40
C ALA A 382 -19.90 -4.92 3.80
N GLY A 383 -18.64 -4.78 3.42
CA GLY A 383 -17.61 -5.71 3.87
C GLY A 383 -16.29 -5.38 3.20
N TYR A 384 -15.26 -6.10 3.60
CA TYR A 384 -13.91 -5.76 3.19
C TYR A 384 -13.66 -6.21 1.75
N LEU A 385 -13.54 -5.23 0.86
CA LEU A 385 -13.32 -5.37 -0.56
C LEU A 385 -12.36 -4.25 -1.00
N TYR A 386 -11.50 -4.55 -1.97
CA TYR A 386 -10.63 -3.58 -2.61
C TYR A 386 -11.28 -3.03 -3.88
N PRO A 387 -11.80 -1.79 -3.88
CA PRO A 387 -12.68 -1.30 -4.92
C PRO A 387 -12.09 -1.30 -6.33
N ASP A 388 -10.83 -0.89 -6.51
CA ASP A 388 -10.20 -0.90 -7.84
C ASP A 388 -9.82 -2.31 -8.31
N TYR A 389 -9.90 -3.31 -7.43
CA TYR A 389 -9.67 -4.71 -7.75
C TYR A 389 -10.96 -5.49 -7.92
N ALA A 390 -12.12 -4.84 -7.78
CA ALA A 390 -13.40 -5.44 -8.12
C ALA A 390 -13.38 -5.90 -9.58
N GLY A 391 -13.82 -7.14 -9.82
CA GLY A 391 -13.95 -7.65 -11.18
C GLY A 391 -14.86 -6.78 -12.07
N ALA A 392 -14.67 -6.87 -13.39
CA ALA A 392 -15.48 -6.12 -14.35
C ALA A 392 -16.98 -6.38 -14.11
N GLY A 393 -17.72 -5.31 -13.81
CA GLY A 393 -19.16 -5.35 -13.52
C GLY A 393 -19.54 -5.74 -12.08
N ASP A 394 -18.59 -5.89 -11.16
CA ASP A 394 -18.89 -6.22 -9.75
C ASP A 394 -19.05 -5.02 -8.83
N LEU A 395 -18.34 -3.92 -9.10
CA LEU A 395 -18.32 -2.77 -8.20
C LEU A 395 -19.71 -2.14 -8.03
N ALA A 396 -20.41 -1.84 -9.12
CA ALA A 396 -21.73 -1.20 -9.03
C ALA A 396 -22.78 -2.04 -8.27
N PRO A 397 -22.92 -3.36 -8.51
CA PRO A 397 -23.75 -4.23 -7.66
C PRO A 397 -23.33 -4.22 -6.19
N PHE A 398 -22.03 -4.28 -5.89
CA PHE A 398 -21.53 -4.25 -4.51
C PHE A 398 -21.83 -2.92 -3.80
N VAL A 399 -21.69 -1.79 -4.51
CA VAL A 399 -22.03 -0.47 -3.98
C VAL A 399 -23.53 -0.37 -3.68
N ASN A 400 -24.40 -0.87 -4.57
CA ASN A 400 -25.85 -0.88 -4.32
C ASN A 400 -26.22 -1.78 -3.14
N PHE A 401 -25.58 -2.95 -3.03
CA PHE A 401 -25.71 -3.83 -1.87
C PHE A 401 -25.28 -3.10 -0.58
N SER A 402 -24.15 -2.39 -0.63
CA SER A 402 -23.63 -1.60 0.49
C SER A 402 -24.60 -0.51 0.91
N LYS A 403 -25.16 0.27 -0.03
CA LYS A 403 -26.14 1.32 0.27
C LYS A 403 -27.32 0.81 1.11
N ARG A 404 -27.87 -0.36 0.77
CA ARG A 404 -28.96 -0.98 1.54
C ARG A 404 -28.59 -1.16 3.01
N TYR A 405 -27.40 -1.69 3.28
CA TYR A 405 -26.94 -1.97 4.64
C TYR A 405 -26.53 -0.71 5.39
N LEU A 406 -25.91 0.26 4.70
CA LEU A 406 -25.60 1.56 5.27
C LEU A 406 -26.87 2.29 5.72
N ASP A 407 -27.93 2.25 4.90
CA ASP A 407 -29.23 2.82 5.26
C ASP A 407 -29.86 2.09 6.45
N ALA A 408 -29.82 0.76 6.46
CA ALA A 408 -30.39 -0.04 7.54
C ALA A 408 -29.65 0.14 8.88
N ALA A 409 -28.34 0.38 8.81
CA ALA A 409 -27.49 0.65 9.97
C ALA A 409 -27.39 2.14 10.32
N ASP A 410 -28.07 3.02 9.58
CA ASP A 410 -28.03 4.47 9.76
C ASP A 410 -26.60 5.06 9.70
N MET A 411 -25.75 4.55 8.81
CA MET A 411 -24.35 4.98 8.64
C MET A 411 -24.19 5.80 7.36
N HIS A 412 -23.83 7.08 7.49
CA HIS A 412 -23.77 8.02 6.36
C HIS A 412 -22.36 8.40 5.90
N VAL A 413 -21.35 8.15 6.72
CA VAL A 413 -19.93 8.33 6.37
C VAL A 413 -19.33 6.98 6.02
N LEU A 414 -18.56 6.95 4.94
CA LEU A 414 -17.99 5.72 4.40
C LEU A 414 -16.47 5.73 4.51
N TRP A 415 -15.90 4.70 5.13
CA TRP A 415 -14.47 4.44 5.05
C TRP A 415 -14.19 3.43 3.95
N LEU A 416 -13.25 3.74 3.07
CA LEU A 416 -12.75 2.83 2.05
C LEU A 416 -11.30 2.46 2.35
N LEU A 417 -11.01 1.17 2.24
CA LEU A 417 -9.66 0.64 2.04
C LEU A 417 -9.55 0.03 0.66
N ASN A 418 -8.40 0.19 0.03
CA ASN A 418 -8.10 -0.49 -1.22
C ASN A 418 -6.82 -1.32 -1.08
N ALA A 419 -6.53 -2.14 -2.09
CA ALA A 419 -5.30 -2.92 -2.03
C ALA A 419 -4.15 -1.93 -1.95
N PHE A 420 -3.32 -2.08 -0.93
CA PHE A 420 -2.17 -1.21 -0.76
C PHE A 420 -1.02 -1.78 -1.60
N PRO A 421 -0.71 -1.23 -2.80
CA PRO A 421 0.63 -1.34 -3.30
C PRO A 421 1.51 -0.48 -2.40
N ALA A 422 2.79 -0.74 -2.41
CA ALA A 422 3.70 -0.07 -1.50
C ALA A 422 3.98 1.42 -1.85
N SER A 423 3.22 2.09 -2.72
CA SER A 423 3.44 3.50 -3.10
C SER A 423 2.38 4.48 -2.63
N GLU A 424 1.12 4.10 -2.78
CA GLU A 424 -0.05 4.94 -2.67
C GLU A 424 -1.19 3.97 -2.78
N ILE A 425 -2.19 4.07 -1.91
CA ILE A 425 -3.39 3.28 -2.07
C ILE A 425 -4.24 3.93 -3.17
N PRO A 426 -4.28 3.36 -4.39
CA PRO A 426 -4.86 4.03 -5.53
C PRO A 426 -6.37 4.09 -5.37
N TYR A 427 -6.98 5.15 -5.89
CA TYR A 427 -8.40 5.16 -6.19
C TYR A 427 -8.60 5.72 -7.57
N SER A 428 -9.13 4.91 -8.48
CA SER A 428 -9.58 5.44 -9.76
C SER A 428 -10.74 6.42 -9.55
N ALA A 429 -10.78 7.48 -10.35
CA ALA A 429 -11.89 8.41 -10.33
C ALA A 429 -13.23 7.71 -10.60
N ALA A 430 -13.24 6.67 -11.44
CA ALA A 430 -14.41 5.85 -11.73
C ALA A 430 -14.93 5.11 -10.49
N THR A 431 -14.03 4.53 -9.70
CA THR A 431 -14.37 3.85 -8.44
C THR A 431 -15.01 4.81 -7.45
N LEU A 432 -14.39 5.95 -7.18
CA LEU A 432 -14.95 6.92 -6.24
C LEU A 432 -16.28 7.49 -6.74
N SER A 433 -16.39 7.74 -8.05
CA SER A 433 -17.65 8.17 -8.68
C SER A 433 -18.77 7.14 -8.46
N ALA A 434 -18.47 5.84 -8.58
CA ALA A 434 -19.44 4.78 -8.34
C ALA A 434 -19.98 4.80 -6.90
N TYR A 435 -19.11 4.98 -5.90
CA TYR A 435 -19.53 5.14 -4.51
C TYR A 435 -20.32 6.43 -4.27
N VAL A 436 -19.90 7.55 -4.85
CA VAL A 436 -20.61 8.82 -4.73
C VAL A 436 -22.03 8.70 -5.30
N ASP A 437 -22.19 8.12 -6.48
CA ASP A 437 -23.51 7.94 -7.11
C ASP A 437 -24.39 6.93 -6.37
N GLY A 438 -23.80 5.78 -6.00
CA GLY A 438 -24.54 4.64 -5.46
C GLY A 438 -24.83 4.75 -3.97
N VAL A 439 -23.89 5.27 -3.17
CA VAL A 439 -24.05 5.42 -1.72
C VAL A 439 -24.59 6.81 -1.35
N ARG A 440 -24.16 7.86 -2.07
CA ARG A 440 -24.41 9.27 -1.71
C ARG A 440 -24.00 9.59 -0.26
N PRO A 441 -22.74 9.32 0.12
CA PRO A 441 -22.29 9.47 1.50
C PRO A 441 -22.17 10.95 1.90
N GLU A 442 -22.31 11.23 3.19
CA GLU A 442 -22.00 12.55 3.76
C GLU A 442 -20.51 12.90 3.63
N GLY A 443 -19.65 11.90 3.58
CA GLY A 443 -18.24 12.02 3.29
C GLY A 443 -17.57 10.67 3.13
N ILE A 444 -16.46 10.65 2.42
CA ILE A 444 -15.65 9.45 2.19
C ILE A 444 -14.30 9.66 2.87
N VAL A 445 -13.91 8.70 3.68
CA VAL A 445 -12.57 8.60 4.26
C VAL A 445 -11.83 7.53 3.51
N LEU A 446 -10.63 7.85 3.04
CA LEU A 446 -9.80 6.92 2.32
C LEU A 446 -8.61 6.52 3.17
N ASP A 447 -8.47 5.21 3.30
CA ASP A 447 -7.22 4.56 3.61
C ASP A 447 -6.53 5.14 4.82
N TYR A 448 -5.23 4.92 4.83
CA TYR A 448 -4.41 4.80 5.98
C TYR A 448 -3.01 5.37 5.66
N ASP A 449 -2.96 6.38 4.79
CA ASP A 449 -1.77 6.63 3.99
C ASP A 449 -1.21 8.04 4.18
N ASP A 450 0.02 8.11 4.70
CA ASP A 450 0.82 9.32 4.84
C ASP A 450 1.64 9.59 3.54
N GLN A 451 1.00 9.57 2.36
CA GLN A 451 1.72 9.69 1.07
C GLN A 451 1.47 11.03 0.37
N PRO A 452 2.53 11.74 -0.04
CA PRO A 452 2.45 13.07 -0.62
C PRO A 452 1.89 13.12 -2.06
N LYS A 453 1.80 11.97 -2.73
CA LYS A 453 1.36 11.88 -4.13
C LYS A 453 -0.13 12.15 -4.30
N THR A 454 -0.87 12.38 -3.22
CA THR A 454 -2.32 12.50 -3.27
C THR A 454 -2.78 13.77 -2.59
N ARG A 455 -3.96 14.23 -2.99
CA ARG A 455 -4.63 15.32 -2.30
C ARG A 455 -5.14 14.79 -0.97
N ASP A 456 -4.91 15.54 0.09
CA ASP A 456 -5.41 15.18 1.43
C ASP A 456 -6.95 15.31 1.48
N MET A 457 -7.50 16.27 0.72
CA MET A 457 -8.94 16.56 0.69
C MET A 457 -9.39 17.07 -0.68
N TRP A 458 -10.56 16.64 -1.16
CA TRP A 458 -11.19 17.15 -2.38
C TRP A 458 -12.70 16.88 -2.41
N MET A 459 -13.39 17.45 -3.40
CA MET A 459 -14.76 17.08 -3.73
C MET A 459 -14.77 16.10 -4.90
N GLN A 460 -15.30 14.91 -4.70
CA GLN A 460 -15.50 13.92 -5.75
C GLN A 460 -16.88 14.07 -6.36
N ALA A 461 -16.95 14.09 -7.68
CA ALA A 461 -18.21 14.00 -8.42
C ALA A 461 -18.44 12.57 -8.91
N GLY A 462 -19.70 12.15 -8.84
CA GLY A 462 -20.28 11.11 -9.68
C GLY A 462 -21.07 11.73 -10.84
N SER A 463 -21.90 10.92 -11.47
CA SER A 463 -22.79 11.32 -12.57
C SER A 463 -24.02 12.10 -12.05
N SER A 464 -24.41 11.88 -10.80
CA SER A 464 -25.68 12.36 -10.21
C SER A 464 -25.54 12.93 -8.80
N ALA A 465 -24.38 12.76 -8.15
CA ALA A 465 -24.12 13.22 -6.80
C ALA A 465 -22.67 13.71 -6.67
N VAL A 466 -22.38 14.42 -5.59
CA VAL A 466 -21.03 14.85 -5.21
C VAL A 466 -20.83 14.61 -3.71
N ALA A 467 -19.62 14.26 -3.30
CA ALA A 467 -19.29 14.08 -1.88
C ALA A 467 -17.87 14.56 -1.57
N PRO A 468 -17.61 15.10 -0.36
CA PRO A 468 -16.25 15.37 0.09
C PRO A 468 -15.50 14.08 0.37
N VAL A 469 -14.20 14.09 0.06
CA VAL A 469 -13.27 12.99 0.31
C VAL A 469 -12.10 13.51 1.14
N VAL A 470 -11.68 12.74 2.14
CA VAL A 470 -10.53 13.02 2.99
C VAL A 470 -9.65 11.78 3.13
N ARG A 471 -8.34 11.97 3.25
CA ARG A 471 -7.40 10.90 3.63
C ARG A 471 -7.15 10.89 5.13
N SER A 472 -7.04 9.70 5.69
CA SER A 472 -6.72 9.55 7.11
C SER A 472 -5.24 9.83 7.40
N THR A 473 -4.98 10.60 8.47
CA THR A 473 -3.68 10.70 9.16
C THR A 473 -3.58 9.67 10.29
N HIS A 474 -2.40 9.13 10.53
CA HIS A 474 -2.21 7.89 11.28
C HIS A 474 -1.50 8.01 12.62
N PHE A 475 -2.10 7.42 13.67
CA PHE A 475 -1.47 7.17 14.96
C PHE A 475 -1.20 5.68 15.20
N TRP A 476 -0.05 5.23 14.70
CA TRP A 476 0.31 3.79 14.62
C TRP A 476 1.58 3.42 15.42
N THR A 477 2.39 4.37 15.87
CA THR A 477 3.67 4.06 16.54
C THR A 477 3.98 4.83 17.81
N THR A 478 4.25 6.12 17.71
CA THR A 478 4.50 6.98 18.85
C THR A 478 3.82 8.31 18.59
N ASP A 479 3.49 9.00 19.67
CA ASP A 479 3.11 10.40 19.67
C ASP A 479 4.09 11.25 18.86
N GLU A 480 5.39 11.10 19.11
CA GLU A 480 6.48 11.79 18.43
C GLU A 480 6.49 11.53 16.91
N ASN A 481 6.05 10.35 16.47
CA ASN A 481 5.93 10.03 15.06
C ASN A 481 4.82 10.86 14.41
N VAL A 482 3.63 10.87 15.00
CA VAL A 482 2.49 11.63 14.49
C VAL A 482 2.80 13.12 14.54
N LEU A 483 3.36 13.61 15.64
CA LEU A 483 3.77 15.01 15.80
C LEU A 483 4.94 15.38 14.88
N GLY A 484 5.87 14.47 14.63
CA GLY A 484 6.97 14.66 13.68
C GLY A 484 6.51 14.76 12.23
N LYS A 485 5.36 14.14 11.91
CA LYS A 485 4.68 14.27 10.61
C LYS A 485 3.87 15.56 10.52
N LEU A 486 3.06 15.83 11.55
CA LEU A 486 2.14 16.97 11.58
C LEU A 486 2.86 18.29 11.81
N GLY A 487 3.93 18.34 12.60
CA GLY A 487 4.68 19.56 12.91
C GLY A 487 5.14 20.33 11.67
N PRO A 488 5.81 19.70 10.70
CA PRO A 488 6.14 20.35 9.43
C PRO A 488 4.91 20.81 8.62
N ALA A 489 3.77 20.12 8.72
CA ALA A 489 2.52 20.54 8.08
C ALA A 489 1.98 21.81 8.75
N ILE A 490 1.86 21.78 10.07
CA ILE A 490 1.38 22.87 10.94
C ILE A 490 2.23 24.13 10.74
N ALA A 491 3.55 23.99 10.59
CA ALA A 491 4.44 25.12 10.32
C ALA A 491 4.15 25.84 8.99
N THR A 492 3.48 25.17 8.04
CA THR A 492 3.09 25.75 6.74
C THR A 492 1.66 26.30 6.69
N TRP A 493 0.89 26.07 7.75
CA TRP A 493 -0.52 26.47 7.81
C TRP A 493 -0.69 27.98 7.93
N ASP A 494 -1.71 28.50 7.26
CA ASP A 494 -2.15 29.89 7.42
C ASP A 494 -3.08 30.04 8.64
N ASN A 495 -3.54 31.26 8.91
CA ASN A 495 -4.49 31.54 9.98
C ASN A 495 -5.93 31.11 9.65
N GLY A 496 -6.15 30.33 8.59
CA GLY A 496 -7.43 29.73 8.25
C GLY A 496 -7.71 28.44 9.05
N PRO A 497 -8.86 27.79 8.80
CA PRO A 497 -9.13 26.46 9.34
C PRO A 497 -8.37 25.36 8.61
N HIS A 498 -8.08 24.32 9.38
CA HIS A 498 -7.36 23.13 8.95
C HIS A 498 -8.12 21.89 9.41
N PHE A 499 -7.87 20.75 8.78
CA PHE A 499 -8.66 19.55 8.97
C PHE A 499 -7.76 18.32 9.09
N ILE A 500 -7.93 17.55 10.16
CA ILE A 500 -7.21 16.29 10.39
C ILE A 500 -8.20 15.17 10.67
N TRP A 501 -8.14 14.10 9.89
CA TRP A 501 -8.77 12.83 10.25
C TRP A 501 -7.73 11.94 10.93
N LEU A 502 -7.78 11.79 12.24
CA LEU A 502 -6.79 11.04 13.02
C LEU A 502 -7.30 9.63 13.33
N THR A 503 -6.69 8.61 12.72
CA THR A 503 -7.01 7.20 12.99
C THR A 503 -6.08 6.60 14.04
N VAL A 504 -6.68 5.98 15.05
CA VAL A 504 -5.99 5.38 16.20
C VAL A 504 -5.82 3.88 15.99
N TYR A 505 -4.59 3.38 15.87
CA TYR A 505 -4.35 1.94 15.76
C TYR A 505 -4.56 1.24 17.11
N THR A 506 -5.77 0.73 17.34
CA THR A 506 -6.19 0.26 18.65
C THR A 506 -5.46 -0.99 19.15
N PHE A 507 -4.83 -1.78 18.28
CA PHE A 507 -4.00 -2.90 18.75
C PHE A 507 -2.75 -2.45 19.52
N ARG A 508 -2.37 -1.16 19.44
CA ARG A 508 -1.23 -0.59 20.16
C ARG A 508 -1.58 0.53 21.13
N PHE A 509 -2.55 1.38 20.78
CA PHE A 509 -2.93 2.55 21.59
C PHE A 509 -4.36 2.44 22.08
N ASN A 510 -4.62 2.96 23.28
CA ASN A 510 -5.96 3.10 23.85
C ASN A 510 -6.54 4.51 23.59
N LEU A 511 -7.75 4.79 24.09
CA LEU A 511 -8.37 6.12 23.91
C LEU A 511 -7.68 7.21 24.72
N GLN A 512 -7.06 6.86 25.85
CA GLN A 512 -6.26 7.80 26.64
C GLN A 512 -5.02 8.27 25.90
N ASP A 513 -4.32 7.38 25.19
CA ASP A 513 -3.19 7.73 24.33
C ASP A 513 -3.62 8.71 23.23
N ALA A 514 -4.76 8.45 22.59
CA ALA A 514 -5.33 9.35 21.58
C ALA A 514 -5.66 10.74 22.16
N ARG A 515 -6.24 10.79 23.36
CA ARG A 515 -6.51 12.07 24.06
C ARG A 515 -5.23 12.82 24.41
N THR A 516 -4.19 12.12 24.84
CA THR A 516 -2.88 12.72 25.11
C THR A 516 -2.31 13.36 23.85
N LEU A 517 -2.28 12.62 22.74
CA LEU A 517 -1.80 13.14 21.45
C LEU A 517 -2.60 14.37 20.97
N VAL A 518 -3.92 14.34 21.09
CA VAL A 518 -4.78 15.50 20.75
C VAL A 518 -4.47 16.70 21.65
N THR A 519 -4.18 16.47 22.93
CA THR A 519 -3.83 17.55 23.88
C THR A 519 -2.48 18.17 23.51
N GLU A 520 -1.50 17.36 23.13
CA GLU A 520 -0.19 17.84 22.67
C GLU A 520 -0.30 18.63 21.37
N LEU A 521 -1.08 18.13 20.42
CA LEU A 521 -1.39 18.81 19.16
C LEU A 521 -2.07 20.16 19.41
N ALA A 522 -3.04 20.22 20.33
CA ALA A 522 -3.68 21.46 20.74
C ALA A 522 -2.67 22.44 21.35
N GLY A 523 -1.69 21.94 22.11
CA GLY A 523 -0.58 22.75 22.64
C GLY A 523 0.27 23.41 21.54
N GLN A 524 0.61 22.67 20.48
CA GLN A 524 1.35 23.21 19.33
C GLN A 524 0.54 24.26 18.56
N LEU A 525 -0.78 24.10 18.54
CA LEU A 525 -1.72 25.01 17.88
C LEU A 525 -2.23 26.13 18.81
N GLN A 526 -1.59 26.36 19.97
CA GLN A 526 -1.96 27.40 20.94
C GLN A 526 -3.44 27.32 21.41
N GLY A 527 -3.98 26.12 21.47
CA GLY A 527 -5.37 25.84 21.84
C GLY A 527 -6.38 26.03 20.71
N ASN A 528 -5.95 26.33 19.48
CA ASN A 528 -6.81 26.56 18.32
C ASN A 528 -7.24 25.26 17.61
N LEU A 529 -7.63 24.26 18.39
CA LEU A 529 -8.03 22.93 17.94
C LEU A 529 -9.39 22.56 18.52
N GLU A 530 -10.24 21.96 17.70
CA GLU A 530 -11.55 21.44 18.10
C GLU A 530 -11.73 20.01 17.60
N VAL A 531 -11.95 19.08 18.53
CA VAL A 531 -12.34 17.71 18.16
C VAL A 531 -13.82 17.71 17.81
N VAL A 532 -14.17 17.13 16.66
CA VAL A 532 -15.53 17.15 16.09
C VAL A 532 -15.94 15.75 15.63
N ARG A 533 -17.26 15.55 15.48
CA ARG A 533 -17.79 14.30 14.91
C ARG A 533 -17.63 14.26 13.39
N PRO A 534 -17.59 13.07 12.76
CA PRO A 534 -17.53 12.93 11.30
C PRO A 534 -18.49 13.81 10.50
N SER A 535 -19.78 13.85 10.84
CA SER A 535 -20.76 14.67 10.09
C SER A 535 -20.46 16.18 10.21
N GLU A 536 -20.03 16.62 11.40
CA GLU A 536 -19.63 18.02 11.63
C GLU A 536 -18.38 18.37 10.82
N PHE A 537 -17.39 17.47 10.82
CA PHE A 537 -16.16 17.60 10.06
C PHE A 537 -16.44 17.81 8.56
N PHE A 538 -17.25 16.94 7.95
CA PHE A 538 -17.58 17.06 6.53
C PHE A 538 -18.49 18.26 6.23
N GLY A 539 -19.34 18.68 7.18
CA GLY A 539 -20.11 19.91 7.07
C GLY A 539 -19.24 21.16 7.06
N LEU A 540 -18.22 21.21 7.92
CA LEU A 540 -17.23 22.28 7.98
C LEU A 540 -16.31 22.29 6.76
N LEU A 541 -15.89 21.12 6.28
CA LEU A 541 -15.05 20.99 5.08
C LEU A 541 -15.72 21.56 3.82
N ARG A 542 -17.04 21.36 3.66
CA ARG A 542 -17.81 21.99 2.57
C ARG A 542 -17.78 23.51 2.65
N GLN A 543 -17.95 24.06 3.85
CA GLN A 543 -17.86 25.50 4.09
C GLN A 543 -16.45 26.04 3.77
N ASP A 544 -15.41 25.26 4.09
CA ASP A 544 -14.03 25.62 3.79
C ASP A 544 -13.79 25.76 2.29
N PHE A 545 -14.23 24.80 1.47
CA PHE A 545 -14.06 24.89 0.01
C PHE A 545 -14.61 26.20 -0.54
N VAL A 546 -15.79 26.62 -0.09
CA VAL A 546 -16.40 27.90 -0.49
C VAL A 546 -15.56 29.09 -0.02
N ARG A 547 -15.15 29.12 1.26
CA ARG A 547 -14.36 30.22 1.82
C ARG A 547 -13.01 30.33 1.11
N SER A 548 -12.28 29.22 1.02
CA SER A 548 -10.96 29.11 0.41
C SER A 548 -10.99 29.57 -1.05
N ALA A 549 -11.99 29.15 -1.83
CA ALA A 549 -12.13 29.55 -3.23
C ALA A 549 -12.30 31.08 -3.36
N LYS A 550 -13.17 31.68 -2.54
CA LYS A 550 -13.41 33.13 -2.54
C LYS A 550 -12.16 33.91 -2.12
N ALA A 551 -11.48 33.45 -1.06
CA ALA A 551 -10.27 34.10 -0.56
C ALA A 551 -9.12 34.07 -1.57
N GLN A 552 -8.84 32.90 -2.17
CA GLN A 552 -7.79 32.75 -3.18
C GLN A 552 -8.10 33.53 -4.47
N PHE A 553 -9.37 33.54 -4.89
CA PHE A 553 -9.80 34.33 -6.04
C PHE A 553 -9.55 35.83 -5.81
N ALA A 554 -9.97 36.36 -4.66
CA ALA A 554 -9.78 37.77 -4.31
C ALA A 554 -8.29 38.15 -4.21
N ALA A 555 -7.46 37.27 -3.62
CA ALA A 555 -6.01 37.49 -3.55
C ALA A 555 -5.36 37.53 -4.95
N SER A 556 -5.82 36.66 -5.86
CA SER A 556 -5.30 36.60 -7.23
C SER A 556 -5.81 37.75 -8.11
N GLU A 557 -7.03 38.22 -7.90
CA GLU A 557 -7.60 39.40 -8.59
C GLU A 557 -6.81 40.68 -8.31
N GLY A 558 -6.29 40.80 -7.08
CA GLY A 558 -5.47 41.94 -6.65
C GLY A 558 -4.08 42.01 -7.29
N ASN A 559 -3.64 40.97 -8.01
CA ASN A 559 -2.33 40.94 -8.66
C ASN A 559 -2.43 41.46 -10.12
N PRO A 560 -1.66 42.48 -10.53
CA PRO A 560 -1.78 43.09 -11.85
C PRO A 560 -1.32 42.19 -13.02
N ILE A 561 -0.57 41.12 -12.74
CA ILE A 561 0.06 40.27 -13.78
C ILE A 561 -0.76 39.01 -14.05
N VAL A 562 -1.37 38.44 -13.02
CA VAL A 562 -2.00 37.11 -13.07
C VAL A 562 -3.25 37.07 -13.97
N PRO A 563 -4.22 37.99 -13.82
CA PRO A 563 -5.40 38.01 -14.70
C PRO A 563 -5.05 38.31 -16.16
N LEU A 564 -3.91 38.98 -16.42
CA LEU A 564 -3.46 39.34 -17.76
C LEU A 564 -2.79 38.16 -18.49
N LEU A 565 -2.07 37.31 -17.75
CA LEU A 565 -1.44 36.10 -18.31
C LEU A 565 -2.38 34.88 -18.36
N PHE A 566 -3.38 34.82 -17.47
CA PHE A 566 -4.22 33.61 -17.29
C PHE A 566 -5.74 33.90 -17.31
N GLY A 567 -6.19 34.91 -18.06
CA GLY A 567 -7.58 35.40 -18.04
C GLY A 567 -8.66 34.33 -18.20
N SER A 568 -8.45 33.30 -19.04
CA SER A 568 -9.43 32.23 -19.24
C SER A 568 -9.68 31.36 -18.00
N ALA A 569 -8.62 31.05 -17.24
CA ALA A 569 -8.75 30.30 -15.99
C ALA A 569 -9.46 31.15 -14.92
N PHE A 570 -9.19 32.46 -14.92
CA PHE A 570 -9.80 33.39 -14.00
C PHE A 570 -11.30 33.60 -14.26
N ASP A 571 -11.72 33.71 -15.52
CA ASP A 571 -13.13 33.80 -15.89
C ASP A 571 -13.90 32.51 -15.58
N SER A 572 -13.27 31.34 -15.77
CA SER A 572 -13.81 30.05 -15.36
C SER A 572 -14.01 29.99 -13.83
N ALA A 573 -12.99 30.35 -13.05
CA ALA A 573 -13.08 30.40 -11.59
C ALA A 573 -14.20 31.35 -11.11
N ARG A 574 -14.34 32.53 -11.75
CA ARG A 574 -15.42 33.49 -11.45
C ARG A 574 -16.81 32.92 -11.73
N ALA A 575 -16.99 32.23 -12.85
CA ALA A 575 -18.27 31.59 -13.19
C ALA A 575 -18.64 30.51 -12.16
N ARG A 576 -17.68 29.63 -11.83
CA ARG A 576 -17.87 28.57 -10.83
C ARG A 576 -18.19 29.11 -9.43
N LEU A 577 -17.61 30.24 -9.03
CA LEU A 577 -17.96 30.91 -7.77
C LEU A 577 -19.40 31.47 -7.77
N ARG A 578 -19.89 31.96 -8.91
CA ARG A 578 -21.31 32.38 -9.03
C ARG A 578 -22.26 31.19 -8.92
N ASP A 579 -21.90 30.06 -9.53
CA ASP A 579 -22.67 28.83 -9.40
C ASP A 579 -22.69 28.36 -7.93
N ALA A 580 -21.55 28.44 -7.24
CA ALA A 580 -21.47 28.12 -5.81
C ALA A 580 -22.42 28.98 -4.96
N ASP A 581 -22.49 30.29 -5.21
CA ASP A 581 -23.41 31.19 -4.51
C ASP A 581 -24.88 30.86 -4.81
N ALA A 582 -25.21 30.49 -6.06
CA ALA A 582 -26.55 30.08 -6.45
C ALA A 582 -26.97 28.77 -5.75
N PHE A 583 -26.09 27.78 -5.67
CA PHE A 583 -26.35 26.53 -4.95
C PHE A 583 -26.53 26.75 -3.44
N LEU A 584 -25.71 27.61 -2.81
CA LEU A 584 -25.88 27.98 -1.40
C LEU A 584 -27.24 28.64 -1.15
N ALA A 585 -27.68 29.55 -2.03
CA ALA A 585 -29.00 30.17 -1.93
C ALA A 585 -30.15 29.17 -2.07
N ALA A 586 -29.93 28.06 -2.78
CA ALA A 586 -30.88 26.95 -2.92
C ALA A 586 -30.78 25.90 -1.79
N GLY A 587 -29.81 26.02 -0.87
CA GLY A 587 -29.58 25.06 0.21
C GLY A 587 -28.79 23.81 -0.19
N ASP A 588 -28.24 23.75 -1.41
CA ASP A 588 -27.42 22.63 -1.88
C ASP A 588 -25.94 22.86 -1.54
N THR A 589 -25.56 22.51 -0.31
CA THR A 589 -24.20 22.69 0.20
C THR A 589 -23.17 21.80 -0.50
N ASN A 590 -23.61 20.64 -1.03
CA ASN A 590 -22.76 19.70 -1.76
C ASN A 590 -22.34 20.30 -3.12
N SER A 591 -23.31 20.72 -3.93
CA SER A 591 -23.05 21.33 -5.23
C SER A 591 -22.31 22.66 -5.10
N ALA A 592 -22.61 23.45 -4.07
CA ALA A 592 -21.87 24.66 -3.75
C ALA A 592 -20.38 24.40 -3.47
N ALA A 593 -20.09 23.45 -2.58
CA ALA A 593 -18.72 23.07 -2.25
C ALA A 593 -17.98 22.49 -3.47
N TYR A 594 -18.66 21.72 -4.32
CA TYR A 594 -18.07 21.19 -5.55
C TYR A 594 -17.73 22.29 -6.57
N ALA A 595 -18.64 23.23 -6.80
CA ALA A 595 -18.38 24.38 -7.69
C ALA A 595 -17.21 25.24 -7.17
N ALA A 596 -17.16 25.49 -5.85
CA ALA A 596 -16.04 26.18 -5.22
C ALA A 596 -14.73 25.40 -5.32
N TYR A 597 -14.76 24.08 -5.12
CA TYR A 597 -13.62 23.19 -5.33
C TYR A 597 -13.09 23.28 -6.77
N LEU A 598 -13.98 23.24 -7.76
CA LEU A 598 -13.60 23.42 -9.16
C LEU A 598 -12.98 24.81 -9.40
N ALA A 599 -13.46 25.87 -8.75
CA ALA A 599 -12.82 27.18 -8.85
C ALA A 599 -11.40 27.18 -8.25
N LEU A 600 -11.18 26.50 -7.12
CA LEU A 600 -9.85 26.30 -6.54
C LEU A 600 -8.91 25.55 -7.49
N GLU A 601 -9.41 24.55 -8.23
CA GLU A 601 -8.62 23.82 -9.21
C GLU A 601 -8.16 24.71 -10.37
N ASP A 602 -9.03 25.60 -10.87
CA ASP A 602 -8.65 26.56 -11.91
C ASP A 602 -7.56 27.52 -11.40
N LEU A 603 -7.70 28.03 -10.18
CA LEU A 603 -6.73 28.93 -9.54
C LEU A 603 -5.39 28.24 -9.25
N ARG A 604 -5.39 26.97 -8.83
CA ARG A 604 -4.16 26.18 -8.66
C ARG A 604 -3.42 25.98 -9.98
N GLY A 605 -4.14 25.78 -11.08
CA GLY A 605 -3.56 25.68 -12.42
C GLY A 605 -2.77 26.93 -12.79
N VAL A 606 -3.25 28.11 -12.38
CA VAL A 606 -2.56 29.39 -12.55
C VAL A 606 -1.24 29.42 -11.78
N SER A 607 -1.26 29.11 -10.48
CA SER A 607 -0.05 29.10 -9.65
C SER A 607 1.01 28.10 -10.14
N ALA A 608 0.59 26.92 -10.62
CA ALA A 608 1.50 25.93 -11.19
C ALA A 608 2.16 26.41 -12.49
N ALA A 609 1.40 27.10 -13.35
CA ALA A 609 1.93 27.69 -14.58
C ALA A 609 2.91 28.84 -14.30
N GLU A 610 2.66 29.66 -13.28
CA GLU A 610 3.60 30.68 -12.80
C GLU A 610 4.92 30.07 -12.30
N ALA A 611 4.84 29.02 -11.48
CA ALA A 611 6.01 28.31 -10.97
C ALA A 611 6.84 27.67 -12.09
N LEU A 612 6.17 27.10 -13.10
CA LEU A 612 6.83 26.57 -14.30
C LEU A 612 7.52 27.69 -15.08
N LEU A 613 6.86 28.83 -15.27
CA LEU A 613 7.43 29.97 -15.99
C LEU A 613 8.65 30.55 -15.25
N ALA A 614 8.58 30.67 -13.93
CA ALA A 614 9.70 31.06 -13.10
C ALA A 614 10.87 30.06 -13.18
N SER A 615 10.56 28.76 -13.18
CA SER A 615 11.55 27.69 -13.31
C SER A 615 12.23 27.71 -14.68
N LEU A 616 11.46 27.90 -15.76
CA LEU A 616 11.99 28.05 -17.11
C LEU A 616 12.89 29.27 -17.24
N LEU A 617 12.53 30.40 -16.61
CA LEU A 617 13.37 31.60 -16.57
C LEU A 617 14.68 31.35 -15.82
N VAL A 618 14.67 30.59 -14.72
CA VAL A 618 15.89 30.19 -13.99
C VAL A 618 16.75 29.23 -14.83
N VAL A 619 16.16 28.27 -15.53
CA VAL A 619 16.88 27.36 -16.44
C VAL A 619 17.48 28.13 -17.62
N LEU A 620 16.74 29.08 -18.19
CA LEU A 620 17.24 29.99 -19.22
C LEU A 620 18.42 30.83 -18.70
N ALA A 621 18.30 31.41 -17.51
CA ALA A 621 19.38 32.16 -16.89
C ALA A 621 20.61 31.27 -16.61
N GLY A 622 20.40 30.05 -16.10
CA GLY A 622 21.47 29.07 -15.90
C GLY A 622 22.13 28.61 -17.20
N GLY A 623 21.34 28.42 -18.26
CA GLY A 623 21.82 28.11 -19.61
C GLY A 623 22.64 29.25 -20.21
N VAL A 624 22.20 30.50 -20.01
CA VAL A 624 22.94 31.70 -20.41
C VAL A 624 24.25 31.81 -19.62
N VAL A 625 24.23 31.59 -18.31
CA VAL A 625 25.44 31.58 -17.47
C VAL A 625 26.41 30.46 -17.89
N ALA A 626 25.90 29.26 -18.19
CA ALA A 626 26.71 28.14 -18.68
C ALA A 626 27.31 28.42 -20.08
N PHE A 627 26.54 29.03 -20.98
CA PHE A 627 27.00 29.47 -22.30
C PHE A 627 28.10 30.55 -22.18
N LEU A 628 27.92 31.51 -21.27
CA LEU A 628 28.92 32.54 -20.98
C LEU A 628 30.18 31.96 -20.33
N ALA A 629 30.05 31.01 -19.41
CA ALA A 629 31.16 30.31 -18.76
C ALA A 629 31.96 29.44 -19.76
N GLN A 630 31.28 28.84 -20.75
CA GLN A 630 31.91 28.08 -21.83
C GLN A 630 32.69 28.98 -22.80
N ARG A 631 32.23 30.24 -23.01
CA ARG A 631 32.99 31.24 -23.78
C ARG A 631 34.16 31.83 -23.00
N SER A 632 34.11 31.88 -21.67
CA SER A 632 35.20 32.41 -20.85
C SER A 632 36.30 31.40 -20.52
N SER A 633 36.08 30.09 -20.71
CA SER A 633 37.14 29.09 -20.57
C SER A 633 38.04 29.10 -21.80
N GLY A 634 39.16 29.83 -21.73
CA GLY A 634 40.21 29.81 -22.74
C GLY A 634 40.76 28.41 -23.02
N SER A 635 41.33 28.23 -24.21
CA SER A 635 41.86 27.00 -24.80
C SER A 635 43.08 26.41 -24.08
N GLY A 636 42.93 26.02 -22.81
CA GLY A 636 43.91 25.24 -22.05
C GLY A 636 43.38 23.82 -21.83
N GLY A 637 44.14 22.81 -22.25
CA GLY A 637 43.78 21.39 -22.22
C GLY A 637 43.16 20.95 -20.89
N SER A 638 41.95 20.40 -20.96
CA SER A 638 41.17 19.94 -19.81
C SER A 638 41.34 18.43 -19.61
N PRO A 639 41.43 17.92 -18.36
CA PRO A 639 41.44 16.48 -18.07
C PRO A 639 40.11 15.77 -18.38
N SER A 640 39.02 16.51 -18.61
CA SER A 640 37.72 15.93 -18.98
C SER A 640 37.54 15.97 -20.50
N GLY A 641 37.49 14.80 -21.14
CA GLY A 641 37.15 14.69 -22.56
C GLY A 641 35.81 15.36 -22.91
N THR A 642 35.64 15.74 -24.18
CA THR A 642 34.36 16.21 -24.71
C THR A 642 33.28 15.16 -24.47
N ILE A 643 32.16 15.54 -23.82
CA ILE A 643 31.01 14.64 -23.58
C ILE A 643 30.54 14.07 -24.92
N ARG A 644 30.56 12.75 -25.06
CA ARG A 644 30.07 12.05 -26.25
C ARG A 644 28.59 11.73 -26.06
N PRO A 645 27.69 12.34 -26.86
CA PRO A 645 26.25 12.14 -26.71
C PRO A 645 25.83 10.67 -26.83
N GLY A 646 26.55 9.87 -27.64
CA GLY A 646 26.22 8.45 -27.84
C GLY A 646 26.35 7.58 -26.60
N VAL A 647 27.30 7.86 -25.70
CA VAL A 647 27.45 7.09 -24.44
C VAL A 647 26.36 7.49 -23.44
N VAL A 648 26.06 8.78 -23.34
CA VAL A 648 24.98 9.31 -22.51
C VAL A 648 23.63 8.71 -22.96
N LEU A 649 23.36 8.74 -24.27
CA LEU A 649 22.14 8.18 -24.86
C LEU A 649 22.01 6.68 -24.57
N LEU A 650 23.07 5.90 -24.78
CA LEU A 650 23.08 4.46 -24.51
C LEU A 650 22.72 4.16 -23.05
N VAL A 651 23.43 4.78 -22.10
CA VAL A 651 23.23 4.53 -20.67
C VAL A 651 21.83 4.99 -20.26
N ALA A 652 21.40 6.17 -20.72
CA ALA A 652 20.07 6.70 -20.42
C ALA A 652 18.94 5.80 -20.90
N MET A 653 18.98 5.30 -22.14
CA MET A 653 17.90 4.45 -22.65
C MET A 653 17.83 3.10 -21.93
N ALA A 654 18.98 2.46 -21.67
CA ALA A 654 19.02 1.19 -20.95
C ALA A 654 18.48 1.34 -19.52
N VAL A 655 18.91 2.39 -18.82
CA VAL A 655 18.45 2.68 -17.46
C VAL A 655 16.98 3.11 -17.45
N ALA A 656 16.51 3.88 -18.43
CA ALA A 656 15.11 4.30 -18.53
C ALA A 656 14.17 3.11 -18.69
N LEU A 657 14.50 2.17 -19.58
CA LEU A 657 13.69 0.97 -19.78
C LEU A 657 13.70 0.03 -18.55
N LEU A 658 14.84 -0.11 -17.86
CA LEU A 658 14.90 -0.85 -16.58
C LEU A 658 14.04 -0.18 -15.51
N THR A 659 14.15 1.15 -15.40
CA THR A 659 13.41 1.95 -14.44
C THR A 659 11.92 1.87 -14.71
N PHE A 660 11.52 1.84 -15.99
CA PHE A 660 10.14 1.62 -16.40
C PHE A 660 9.64 0.25 -15.96
N ALA A 661 10.37 -0.84 -16.26
CA ALA A 661 10.01 -2.18 -15.79
C ALA A 661 9.94 -2.27 -14.25
N LEU A 662 10.85 -1.58 -13.56
CA LEU A 662 10.83 -1.50 -12.10
C LEU A 662 9.59 -0.74 -11.59
N ARG A 663 9.23 0.39 -12.20
CA ARG A 663 8.04 1.16 -11.84
C ARG A 663 6.77 0.32 -12.01
N GLU A 664 6.63 -0.32 -13.17
CA GLU A 664 5.50 -1.22 -13.48
C GLU A 664 5.41 -2.38 -12.51
N ALA A 665 6.54 -3.04 -12.22
CA ALA A 665 6.55 -4.11 -11.24
C ALA A 665 6.06 -3.60 -9.88
N LEU A 666 6.57 -2.48 -9.41
CA LEU A 666 6.18 -1.94 -8.10
C LEU A 666 4.71 -1.46 -8.05
N GLU A 667 4.07 -1.17 -9.19
CA GLU A 667 2.64 -0.84 -9.28
C GLU A 667 1.72 -2.07 -9.25
N GLN A 668 2.23 -3.28 -9.49
CA GLN A 668 1.42 -4.50 -9.51
C GLN A 668 0.99 -4.96 -8.11
N ASN A 669 1.93 -5.34 -7.23
CA ASN A 669 1.66 -5.78 -5.85
C ASN A 669 2.97 -6.00 -5.04
N PHE A 670 2.85 -6.21 -3.73
CA PHE A 670 4.00 -6.41 -2.82
C PHE A 670 4.85 -7.65 -3.16
N TRP A 671 4.30 -8.62 -3.87
CA TRP A 671 5.01 -9.81 -4.34
C TRP A 671 6.19 -9.51 -5.28
N THR A 672 6.24 -8.29 -5.80
CA THR A 672 7.36 -7.79 -6.59
C THR A 672 8.62 -7.55 -5.76
N TYR A 673 8.49 -7.31 -4.46
CA TYR A 673 9.62 -6.95 -3.59
C TYR A 673 10.63 -8.10 -3.47
N PRO A 674 10.22 -9.34 -3.14
CA PRO A 674 11.10 -10.51 -3.22
C PRO A 674 11.72 -10.70 -4.61
N MET A 675 10.96 -10.49 -5.70
CA MET A 675 11.50 -10.67 -7.06
C MET A 675 12.55 -9.62 -7.42
N ILE A 676 12.39 -8.38 -6.97
CA ILE A 676 13.41 -7.34 -7.09
C ILE A 676 14.68 -7.73 -6.32
N LEU A 677 14.54 -8.21 -5.08
CA LEU A 677 15.66 -8.65 -4.25
C LEU A 677 16.37 -9.88 -4.83
N ILE A 678 15.63 -10.88 -5.34
CA ILE A 678 16.17 -12.02 -6.07
C ILE A 678 16.97 -11.53 -7.29
N GLY A 679 16.43 -10.56 -8.03
CA GLY A 679 17.10 -9.93 -9.15
C GLY A 679 18.50 -9.43 -8.78
N ILE A 680 18.63 -8.74 -7.64
CA ILE A 680 19.92 -8.26 -7.14
C ILE A 680 20.85 -9.44 -6.82
N GLY A 681 20.33 -10.49 -6.16
CA GLY A 681 21.09 -11.69 -5.81
C GLY A 681 21.63 -12.45 -7.02
N VAL A 682 20.88 -12.51 -8.13
CA VAL A 682 21.25 -13.24 -9.34
C VAL A 682 21.88 -12.36 -10.43
N ALA A 683 21.97 -11.05 -10.22
CA ALA A 683 22.43 -10.10 -11.23
C ALA A 683 23.81 -10.44 -11.79
N GLY A 684 24.68 -11.12 -11.02
CA GLY A 684 26.01 -11.58 -11.45
C GLY A 684 26.01 -12.48 -12.70
N ILE A 685 24.87 -13.09 -13.06
CA ILE A 685 24.69 -13.93 -14.26
C ILE A 685 24.96 -13.17 -15.57
N HIS A 686 24.86 -11.83 -15.60
CA HIS A 686 25.20 -11.05 -16.81
C HIS A 686 26.65 -11.26 -17.27
N ARG A 687 27.59 -11.58 -16.36
CA ARG A 687 29.02 -11.74 -16.69
C ARG A 687 29.32 -13.01 -17.50
N PRO A 688 28.90 -14.22 -17.10
CA PRO A 688 29.05 -15.39 -17.95
C PRO A 688 28.29 -15.22 -19.28
N LEU A 689 27.12 -14.58 -19.27
CA LEU A 689 26.34 -14.31 -20.48
C LEU A 689 27.06 -13.34 -21.43
N HIS A 690 27.73 -12.30 -20.90
CA HIS A 690 28.59 -11.40 -21.66
C HIS A 690 29.73 -12.16 -22.36
N ARG A 691 30.41 -13.08 -21.65
CA ARG A 691 31.47 -13.91 -22.24
C ARG A 691 30.93 -14.81 -23.35
N PHE A 692 29.76 -15.40 -23.14
CA PHE A 692 29.10 -16.23 -24.14
C PHE A 692 28.75 -15.42 -25.40
N LEU A 693 28.05 -14.29 -25.24
CA LEU A 693 27.69 -13.41 -26.36
C LEU A 693 28.90 -12.83 -27.07
N GLY A 694 29.96 -12.49 -26.34
CA GLY A 694 31.22 -12.01 -26.93
C GLY A 694 31.91 -13.06 -27.80
N ARG A 695 31.79 -14.35 -27.46
CA ARG A 695 32.29 -15.47 -28.29
C ARG A 695 31.39 -15.77 -29.47
N ALA A 696 30.06 -15.79 -29.26
CA ALA A 696 29.09 -16.16 -30.27
C ALA A 696 28.87 -15.05 -31.33
N TYR A 697 28.95 -13.79 -30.91
CA TYR A 697 28.67 -12.62 -31.76
C TYR A 697 29.71 -11.49 -31.53
N PRO A 698 30.98 -11.66 -31.92
CA PRO A 698 32.07 -10.74 -31.56
C PRO A 698 31.80 -9.27 -31.94
N ASP A 699 31.23 -9.04 -33.13
CA ASP A 699 30.97 -7.68 -33.66
C ASP A 699 29.57 -7.16 -33.36
N ARG A 700 28.64 -8.03 -32.95
CA ARG A 700 27.21 -7.71 -32.79
C ARG A 700 26.69 -7.94 -31.37
N SER A 701 27.54 -8.29 -30.41
CA SER A 701 27.10 -8.56 -29.04
C SER A 701 26.37 -7.39 -28.37
N PRO A 702 26.70 -6.10 -28.60
CA PRO A 702 25.93 -4.98 -28.03
C PRO A 702 24.48 -4.95 -28.51
N ILE A 703 24.25 -5.11 -29.83
CA ILE A 703 22.91 -5.14 -30.42
C ILE A 703 22.16 -6.39 -29.96
N ALA A 704 22.81 -7.55 -29.92
CA ALA A 704 22.19 -8.78 -29.45
C ALA A 704 21.77 -8.71 -27.96
N ALA A 705 22.61 -8.07 -27.13
CA ALA A 705 22.27 -7.79 -25.74
C ALA A 705 21.08 -6.83 -25.64
N ALA A 706 21.02 -5.77 -26.45
CA ALA A 706 19.91 -4.81 -26.45
C ALA A 706 18.57 -5.47 -26.82
N LEU A 707 18.56 -6.33 -27.83
CA LEU A 707 17.36 -7.07 -28.20
C LEU A 707 16.91 -8.05 -27.10
N LEU A 708 17.85 -8.69 -26.42
CA LEU A 708 17.56 -9.59 -25.30
C LEU A 708 17.00 -8.83 -24.09
N ASP A 709 17.60 -7.67 -23.77
CA ASP A 709 17.14 -6.77 -22.72
C ASP A 709 15.71 -6.29 -22.99
N LEU A 710 15.39 -5.88 -24.21
CA LEU A 710 14.02 -5.50 -24.59
C LEU A 710 13.00 -6.63 -24.39
N VAL A 711 13.37 -7.88 -24.67
CA VAL A 711 12.51 -9.04 -24.38
C VAL A 711 12.29 -9.22 -22.88
N PHE A 712 13.36 -9.11 -22.09
CA PHE A 712 13.26 -9.26 -20.64
C PHE A 712 12.48 -8.11 -19.99
N ILE A 713 12.65 -6.88 -20.47
CA ILE A 713 11.91 -5.71 -20.03
C ILE A 713 10.43 -5.83 -20.39
N ALA A 714 10.11 -6.24 -21.61
CA ALA A 714 8.72 -6.49 -22.02
C ALA A 714 8.07 -7.58 -21.15
N LEU A 715 8.81 -8.62 -20.76
CA LEU A 715 8.30 -9.66 -19.86
C LEU A 715 8.14 -9.12 -18.43
N ALA A 716 9.08 -8.33 -17.93
CA ALA A 716 9.03 -7.75 -16.58
C ALA A 716 7.88 -6.75 -16.40
N ILE A 717 7.52 -6.01 -17.45
CA ILE A 717 6.32 -5.15 -17.47
C ILE A 717 5.05 -6.00 -17.33
N ARG A 718 5.04 -7.22 -17.88
CA ARG A 718 3.88 -8.13 -17.82
C ARG A 718 3.81 -8.94 -16.53
N THR A 719 4.96 -9.26 -15.95
CA THR A 719 5.04 -10.06 -14.73
C THR A 719 6.25 -9.69 -13.90
N SER A 720 5.99 -9.40 -12.63
CA SER A 720 7.00 -9.16 -11.61
C SER A 720 8.04 -10.28 -11.48
N VAL A 721 7.70 -11.51 -11.84
CA VAL A 721 8.60 -12.66 -11.82
C VAL A 721 9.79 -12.49 -12.77
N ALA A 722 9.64 -11.69 -13.82
CA ALA A 722 10.67 -11.45 -14.81
C ALA A 722 11.56 -10.23 -14.51
N VAL A 723 11.32 -9.50 -13.42
CA VAL A 723 12.20 -8.39 -12.97
C VAL A 723 13.67 -8.80 -12.83
N PRO A 724 14.02 -9.99 -12.27
CA PRO A 724 15.40 -10.48 -12.30
C PRO A 724 16.03 -10.52 -13.69
N LEU A 725 15.26 -10.91 -14.72
CA LEU A 725 15.73 -10.99 -16.09
C LEU A 725 15.99 -9.61 -16.67
N ALA A 726 15.09 -8.64 -16.44
CA ALA A 726 15.26 -7.26 -16.89
C ALA A 726 16.54 -6.65 -16.31
N LEU A 727 16.79 -6.84 -15.01
CA LEU A 727 18.02 -6.37 -14.37
C LEU A 727 19.29 -7.01 -14.97
N VAL A 728 19.26 -8.32 -15.23
CA VAL A 728 20.37 -9.04 -15.89
C VAL A 728 20.57 -8.54 -17.34
N GLY A 729 19.49 -8.32 -18.09
CA GLY A 729 19.51 -7.80 -19.45
C GLY A 729 20.15 -6.42 -19.54
N THR A 730 19.75 -5.51 -18.66
CA THR A 730 20.24 -4.13 -18.69
C THR A 730 21.72 -4.08 -18.34
N LEU A 731 22.14 -4.84 -17.33
CA LEU A 731 23.57 -4.99 -17.00
C LEU A 731 24.37 -5.60 -18.15
N LEU A 732 23.79 -6.55 -18.88
CA LEU A 732 24.42 -7.17 -20.05
C LEU A 732 24.63 -6.17 -21.20
N VAL A 733 23.63 -5.32 -21.48
CA VAL A 733 23.73 -4.26 -22.51
C VAL A 733 24.84 -3.28 -22.17
N LEU A 734 24.88 -2.84 -20.92
CA LEU A 734 25.89 -1.88 -20.46
C LEU A 734 27.29 -2.50 -20.45
N GLU A 735 27.44 -3.74 -19.96
CA GLU A 735 28.72 -4.45 -19.93
C GLU A 735 29.24 -4.68 -21.37
N THR A 736 28.39 -5.15 -22.29
CA THR A 736 28.79 -5.40 -23.69
C THR A 736 29.16 -4.13 -24.44
N SER A 737 28.46 -3.03 -24.18
CA SER A 737 28.65 -1.77 -24.89
C SER A 737 29.83 -0.97 -24.34
N LEU A 738 29.91 -0.80 -23.02
CA LEU A 738 30.98 -0.03 -22.35
C LEU A 738 32.33 -0.76 -22.35
N ALA A 739 32.34 -2.09 -22.52
CA ALA A 739 33.58 -2.82 -22.79
C ALA A 739 34.25 -2.44 -24.11
N ARG A 740 33.50 -1.89 -25.07
CA ARG A 740 34.02 -1.45 -26.39
C ARG A 740 34.18 0.06 -26.49
N ARG A 741 33.26 0.79 -25.87
CA ARG A 741 33.30 2.26 -25.77
C ARG A 741 33.20 2.67 -24.30
N PRO A 742 34.33 2.71 -23.56
CA PRO A 742 34.35 3.15 -22.17
C PRO A 742 33.81 4.57 -22.07
N GLY A 743 32.92 4.82 -21.10
CA GLY A 743 32.39 6.14 -20.79
C GLY A 743 33.28 6.88 -19.79
N HIS A 744 33.22 8.21 -19.81
CA HIS A 744 33.81 9.05 -18.76
C HIS A 744 32.84 9.22 -17.58
N ALA A 745 33.36 9.62 -16.42
CA ALA A 745 32.59 9.85 -15.19
C ALA A 745 31.35 10.74 -15.42
N SER A 746 31.48 11.85 -16.15
CA SER A 746 30.37 12.76 -16.47
C SER A 746 29.32 12.14 -17.40
N GLU A 747 29.74 11.33 -18.38
CA GLU A 747 28.84 10.64 -19.31
C GLU A 747 28.01 9.58 -18.58
N ILE A 748 28.63 8.83 -17.67
CA ILE A 748 27.99 7.78 -16.89
C ILE A 748 27.01 8.36 -15.87
N LEU A 749 27.40 9.41 -15.14
CA LEU A 749 26.50 10.08 -14.18
C LEU A 749 25.30 10.69 -14.90
N ALA A 750 25.53 11.43 -16.00
CA ALA A 750 24.46 12.04 -16.77
C ALA A 750 23.53 10.99 -17.38
N GLY A 751 24.09 9.92 -17.97
CA GLY A 751 23.30 8.83 -18.53
C GLY A 751 22.45 8.11 -17.49
N LEU A 752 23.03 7.79 -16.32
CA LEU A 752 22.30 7.14 -15.22
C LEU A 752 21.14 8.01 -14.73
N THR A 753 21.42 9.27 -14.39
CA THR A 753 20.42 10.17 -13.79
C THR A 753 19.34 10.59 -14.77
N PHE A 754 19.70 10.87 -16.02
CA PHE A 754 18.73 11.16 -17.10
C PHE A 754 17.89 9.92 -17.44
N GLY A 755 18.50 8.73 -17.48
CA GLY A 755 17.78 7.48 -17.68
C GLY A 755 16.76 7.21 -16.59
N VAL A 756 17.15 7.36 -15.31
CA VAL A 756 16.21 7.22 -14.18
C VAL A 756 15.09 8.27 -14.27
N ALA A 757 15.41 9.53 -14.55
CA ALA A 757 14.40 10.58 -14.71
C ALA A 757 13.41 10.27 -15.84
N LEU A 758 13.90 9.86 -17.01
CA LEU A 758 13.05 9.45 -18.14
C LEU A 758 12.18 8.24 -17.81
N GLY A 759 12.74 7.22 -17.16
CA GLY A 759 12.00 6.02 -16.79
C GLY A 759 10.91 6.27 -15.74
N PHE A 760 11.15 7.20 -14.80
CA PHE A 760 10.15 7.58 -13.80
C PHE A 760 9.09 8.56 -14.32
N LEU A 761 9.46 9.52 -15.18
CA LEU A 761 8.56 10.55 -15.72
C LEU A 761 7.79 10.12 -16.97
N GLY A 762 8.31 9.16 -17.74
CA GLY A 762 7.73 8.76 -19.02
C GLY A 762 6.34 8.14 -18.88
N GLY A 763 5.40 8.54 -19.74
CA GLY A 763 4.06 7.98 -19.78
C GLY A 763 4.07 6.48 -20.11
N PHE A 764 3.15 5.73 -19.51
CA PHE A 764 2.96 4.31 -19.84
C PHE A 764 2.13 4.18 -21.13
N ASP A 765 2.77 4.48 -22.26
CA ASP A 765 2.17 4.26 -23.57
C ASP A 765 3.14 3.54 -24.53
N LEU A 766 2.54 2.77 -25.43
CA LEU A 766 3.28 2.01 -26.44
C LEU A 766 4.21 2.90 -27.28
N PRO A 767 3.83 4.13 -27.69
CA PRO A 767 4.73 5.04 -28.40
C PRO A 767 6.00 5.39 -27.62
N THR A 768 5.89 5.76 -26.34
CA THR A 768 7.03 6.13 -25.49
C THR A 768 7.98 4.94 -25.32
N PHE A 769 7.44 3.77 -24.99
CA PHE A 769 8.23 2.54 -24.88
C PHE A 769 8.96 2.21 -26.20
N THR A 770 8.24 2.31 -27.33
CA THR A 770 8.80 2.05 -28.66
C THR A 770 9.92 3.05 -29.00
N GLY A 771 9.72 4.33 -28.69
CA GLY A 771 10.74 5.36 -28.89
C GLY A 771 12.04 5.08 -28.13
N LEU A 772 11.94 4.75 -26.84
CA LEU A 772 13.09 4.37 -26.01
C LEU A 772 13.79 3.10 -26.52
N ALA A 773 13.02 2.09 -26.93
CA ALA A 773 13.56 0.85 -27.47
C ALA A 773 14.33 1.07 -28.78
N VAL A 774 13.78 1.87 -29.70
CA VAL A 774 14.45 2.23 -30.96
C VAL A 774 15.75 2.99 -30.67
N LEU A 775 15.72 3.98 -29.77
CA LEU A 775 16.91 4.75 -29.40
C LEU A 775 18.00 3.86 -28.77
N LEU A 776 17.64 2.88 -27.94
CA LEU A 776 18.60 1.92 -27.38
C LEU A 776 19.28 1.09 -28.47
N VAL A 777 18.50 0.55 -29.42
CA VAL A 777 19.03 -0.24 -30.53
C VAL A 777 19.92 0.61 -31.44
N VAL A 778 19.51 1.84 -31.75
CA VAL A 778 20.29 2.78 -32.56
C VAL A 778 21.61 3.13 -31.86
N ALA A 779 21.59 3.40 -30.56
CA ALA A 779 22.78 3.71 -29.77
C ALA A 779 23.80 2.55 -29.80
N THR A 780 23.33 1.30 -29.70
CA THR A 780 24.19 0.10 -29.78
C THR A 780 24.66 -0.24 -31.19
N TRP A 781 23.92 0.15 -32.24
CA TRP A 781 24.29 -0.11 -33.64
C TRP A 781 25.65 0.47 -34.02
N SER A 782 25.97 1.63 -33.46
CA SER A 782 27.22 2.35 -33.71
C SER A 782 28.44 1.72 -33.02
N ILE A 783 28.25 0.75 -32.12
CA ILE A 783 29.29 0.16 -31.28
C ILE A 783 29.75 -1.18 -31.90
N ARG A 784 30.91 -1.14 -32.57
CA ARG A 784 31.53 -2.31 -33.24
C ARG A 784 32.96 -2.54 -32.75
N GLY A 785 33.50 -3.73 -32.99
CA GLY A 785 34.88 -4.10 -32.67
C GLY A 785 35.01 -4.98 -31.42
N ALA A 786 36.22 -5.46 -31.14
CA ALA A 786 36.52 -6.29 -29.99
C ALA A 786 36.47 -5.50 -28.67
N PRO A 787 36.08 -6.12 -27.54
CA PRO A 787 36.13 -5.48 -26.24
C PRO A 787 37.57 -5.14 -25.84
N ILE A 788 37.76 -4.01 -25.19
CA ILE A 788 39.06 -3.57 -24.67
C ILE A 788 39.46 -4.52 -23.53
N PRO A 789 40.66 -5.14 -23.58
CA PRO A 789 41.15 -6.03 -22.53
C PRO A 789 41.23 -5.30 -21.18
N GLU A 790 40.74 -5.93 -20.10
CA GLU A 790 40.97 -5.40 -18.75
C GLU A 790 42.41 -5.64 -18.31
N SER A 791 43.07 -4.61 -17.79
CA SER A 791 44.34 -4.76 -17.07
C SER A 791 44.19 -5.73 -15.89
N THR A 792 45.08 -6.72 -15.81
CA THR A 792 45.11 -7.75 -14.77
C THR A 792 45.88 -7.33 -13.51
N ALA A 793 46.59 -6.19 -13.55
CA ALA A 793 47.64 -5.87 -12.58
C ALA A 793 47.16 -5.41 -11.19
N ARG A 794 45.92 -4.92 -11.05
CA ARG A 794 45.23 -4.66 -9.76
C ARG A 794 43.76 -4.33 -10.04
N ARG A 795 42.83 -4.94 -9.29
CA ARG A 795 41.39 -4.66 -9.41
C ARG A 795 40.93 -3.78 -8.24
N PRO A 796 40.87 -2.45 -8.41
CA PRO A 796 40.35 -1.58 -7.35
C PRO A 796 38.89 -1.95 -7.02
N ARG A 797 38.53 -1.85 -5.72
CA ARG A 797 37.18 -2.17 -5.21
C ARG A 797 36.16 -1.17 -5.76
N ALA A 798 35.13 -1.66 -6.45
CA ALA A 798 34.11 -0.83 -7.11
C ALA A 798 32.88 -0.52 -6.22
N LEU A 799 32.77 -1.12 -5.03
CA LEU A 799 31.59 -1.01 -4.17
C LEU A 799 31.33 0.44 -3.72
N LEU A 800 32.34 1.09 -3.14
CA LEU A 800 32.23 2.46 -2.66
C LEU A 800 31.94 3.48 -3.78
N PRO A 801 32.70 3.54 -4.89
CA PRO A 801 32.39 4.48 -5.98
C PRO A 801 31.04 4.18 -6.64
N GLY A 802 30.61 2.90 -6.69
CA GLY A 802 29.29 2.54 -7.19
C GLY A 802 28.15 2.95 -6.25
N PHE A 803 28.34 2.81 -4.94
CA PHE A 803 27.38 3.30 -3.94
C PHE A 803 27.25 4.83 -3.99
N LEU A 804 28.38 5.55 -4.05
CA LEU A 804 28.40 7.01 -4.22
C LEU A 804 27.71 7.45 -5.52
N LEU A 805 27.89 6.71 -6.62
CA LEU A 805 27.20 6.95 -7.89
C LEU A 805 25.67 6.74 -7.79
N ALA A 806 25.19 5.91 -6.87
CA ALA A 806 23.76 5.70 -6.65
C ALA A 806 23.13 6.78 -5.74
N LEU A 807 23.90 7.45 -4.87
CA LEU A 807 23.34 8.42 -3.93
C LEU A 807 22.55 9.58 -4.57
N PRO A 808 22.93 10.16 -5.73
CA PRO A 808 22.11 11.17 -6.40
C PRO A 808 20.70 10.69 -6.78
N LEU A 809 20.50 9.38 -6.91
CA LEU A 809 19.18 8.78 -7.18
C LEU A 809 18.21 8.95 -5.99
N SER A 810 18.71 9.32 -4.82
CA SER A 810 17.89 9.70 -3.67
C SER A 810 17.00 10.93 -3.92
N ALA A 811 17.21 11.66 -5.02
CA ALA A 811 16.27 12.65 -5.52
C ALA A 811 14.85 12.07 -5.71
N LEU A 812 14.74 10.77 -5.97
CA LEU A 812 13.45 10.08 -6.05
C LEU A 812 12.65 10.12 -4.76
N SER A 813 13.29 10.29 -3.59
CA SER A 813 12.59 10.48 -2.32
C SER A 813 11.63 11.67 -2.34
N VAL A 814 11.86 12.68 -3.18
CA VAL A 814 10.91 13.80 -3.34
C VAL A 814 9.53 13.33 -3.76
N ALA A 815 9.46 12.27 -4.56
CA ALA A 815 8.21 11.72 -5.03
C ALA A 815 7.44 10.90 -3.98
N PHE A 816 8.08 10.50 -2.87
CA PHE A 816 7.53 9.48 -1.96
C PHE A 816 7.46 9.93 -0.49
N TYR A 817 7.81 11.18 -0.16
CA TYR A 817 7.83 11.64 1.24
C TYR A 817 6.95 12.85 1.56
N TYR A 818 6.02 12.64 2.50
CA TYR A 818 4.99 13.60 2.94
C TYR A 818 5.55 14.93 3.46
N SER A 819 6.51 14.87 4.39
CA SER A 819 7.13 16.06 4.98
C SER A 819 7.86 16.93 3.96
N LEU A 820 8.29 16.37 2.82
CA LEU A 820 8.92 17.14 1.76
C LEU A 820 7.89 17.81 0.85
N ALA A 821 6.79 17.13 0.56
CA ALA A 821 5.70 17.68 -0.24
C ALA A 821 5.02 18.87 0.42
N LEU A 822 4.79 18.81 1.73
CA LEU A 822 4.26 19.93 2.51
C LEU A 822 5.18 21.16 2.42
N ARG A 823 6.48 20.98 2.63
CA ARG A 823 7.47 22.07 2.51
C ARG A 823 7.57 22.62 1.08
N LEU A 824 7.45 21.74 0.08
CA LEU A 824 7.43 22.12 -1.33
C LEU A 824 6.09 22.70 -1.79
N GLN A 825 5.04 22.63 -0.96
CA GLN A 825 3.67 23.05 -1.28
C GLN A 825 3.15 22.45 -2.60
N VAL A 826 3.56 21.21 -2.90
CA VAL A 826 3.15 20.49 -4.11
C VAL A 826 2.78 19.06 -3.77
N GLN A 827 1.78 18.54 -4.46
CA GLN A 827 1.28 17.17 -4.31
C GLN A 827 1.07 16.55 -5.68
N GLY A 828 0.90 15.23 -5.74
CA GLY A 828 0.58 14.55 -6.99
C GLY A 828 1.69 14.55 -8.05
N PRO A 829 1.33 14.59 -9.34
CA PRO A 829 2.29 14.49 -10.45
C PRO A 829 3.41 15.55 -10.44
N LEU A 830 3.18 16.69 -9.78
CA LEU A 830 4.19 17.74 -9.61
C LEU A 830 5.40 17.25 -8.81
N LEU A 831 5.24 16.38 -7.81
CA LEU A 831 6.36 15.83 -7.03
C LEU A 831 7.25 14.93 -7.86
N LEU A 832 6.66 14.12 -8.75
CA LEU A 832 7.41 13.32 -9.71
C LEU A 832 8.21 14.23 -10.64
N THR A 833 7.58 15.29 -11.13
CA THR A 833 8.22 16.31 -11.99
C THR A 833 9.41 16.97 -11.28
N LEU A 834 9.26 17.34 -10.01
CA LEU A 834 10.34 17.92 -9.21
C LEU A 834 11.48 16.92 -8.95
N ALA A 835 11.16 15.67 -8.62
CA ALA A 835 12.16 14.61 -8.47
C ALA A 835 12.97 14.42 -9.76
N GLY A 836 12.29 14.38 -10.90
CA GLY A 836 12.93 14.29 -12.22
C GLY A 836 13.77 15.52 -12.57
N ALA A 837 13.29 16.73 -12.24
CA ALA A 837 14.05 17.96 -12.42
C ALA A 837 15.34 17.96 -11.58
N LEU A 838 15.26 17.52 -10.32
CA LEU A 838 16.43 17.39 -9.44
C LEU A 838 17.43 16.35 -9.95
N LEU A 839 16.95 15.22 -10.48
CA LEU A 839 17.80 14.21 -11.14
C LEU A 839 18.57 14.77 -12.35
N ILE A 840 18.10 15.85 -12.97
CA ILE A 840 18.78 16.46 -14.14
C ILE A 840 19.64 17.65 -13.73
N LEU A 841 19.07 18.58 -12.95
CA LEU A 841 19.71 19.84 -12.59
C LEU A 841 20.91 19.63 -11.65
N ALA A 842 20.77 18.78 -10.62
CA ALA A 842 21.85 18.57 -9.65
C ALA A 842 23.13 17.98 -10.29
N PRO A 843 23.06 16.90 -11.10
CA PRO A 843 24.24 16.39 -11.80
C PRO A 843 24.83 17.38 -12.80
N THR A 844 23.99 18.17 -13.47
CA THR A 844 24.45 19.20 -14.41
C THR A 844 25.26 20.28 -13.68
N LEU A 845 24.78 20.75 -12.53
CA LEU A 845 25.51 21.69 -11.68
C LEU A 845 26.83 21.10 -11.17
N ALA A 846 26.85 19.82 -10.79
CA ALA A 846 28.09 19.15 -10.36
C ALA A 846 29.13 19.07 -11.49
N VAL A 847 28.70 18.74 -12.72
CA VAL A 847 29.58 18.71 -13.90
C VAL A 847 30.11 20.11 -14.25
N LEU A 848 29.27 21.14 -14.14
CA LEU A 848 29.67 22.54 -14.34
C LEU A 848 30.63 23.03 -13.25
N GLY A 849 30.31 22.76 -11.99
CA GLY A 849 31.13 23.11 -10.83
C GLY A 849 32.54 22.53 -10.93
N ARG A 850 32.66 21.28 -11.41
CA ARG A 850 33.95 20.63 -11.70
C ARG A 850 34.79 21.37 -12.76
N ARG A 851 34.18 22.08 -13.71
CA ARG A 851 34.91 22.86 -14.72
C ARG A 851 35.45 24.18 -14.15
N ILE A 852 34.76 24.73 -13.14
CA ILE A 852 35.08 26.02 -12.52
C ILE A 852 36.09 25.83 -11.39
N VAL A 853 35.89 24.84 -10.53
CA VAL A 853 36.72 24.54 -9.36
C VAL A 853 37.74 23.45 -9.72
N ARG A 854 38.94 23.87 -10.15
CA ARG A 854 40.05 22.95 -10.48
C ARG A 854 40.75 22.47 -9.21
N LEU A 855 40.16 21.53 -8.49
CA LEU A 855 40.84 20.84 -7.38
C LEU A 855 41.48 19.55 -7.90
N ASN A 856 42.69 19.24 -7.45
CA ASN A 856 43.32 17.94 -7.73
C ASN A 856 42.43 16.82 -7.13
N PRO A 857 42.05 15.79 -7.89
CA PRO A 857 41.24 14.68 -7.40
C PRO A 857 42.00 13.97 -6.28
N SER A 858 41.60 14.20 -5.04
CA SER A 858 42.19 13.59 -3.85
C SER A 858 41.07 13.10 -2.95
N THR A 859 41.31 12.12 -2.09
CA THR A 859 40.28 11.64 -1.14
C THR A 859 39.71 12.75 -0.24
N ALA A 860 40.41 13.88 -0.11
CA ALA A 860 39.94 15.08 0.60
C ALA A 860 38.80 15.82 -0.12
N THR A 861 38.70 15.77 -1.46
CA THR A 861 37.66 16.47 -2.24
C THR A 861 36.31 15.76 -2.17
N SER A 862 36.28 14.43 -2.31
CA SER A 862 35.08 13.61 -2.04
C SER A 862 34.56 13.80 -0.61
N GLY A 863 35.45 13.80 0.39
CA GLY A 863 35.08 14.01 1.80
C GLY A 863 34.45 15.38 2.06
N ALA A 864 34.99 16.44 1.45
CA ALA A 864 34.43 17.79 1.53
C ALA A 864 33.05 17.90 0.86
N ALA A 865 32.86 17.29 -0.31
CA ALA A 865 31.57 17.27 -0.99
C ALA A 865 30.50 16.51 -0.18
N LEU A 866 30.88 15.39 0.46
CA LEU A 866 29.98 14.65 1.36
C LEU A 866 29.65 15.44 2.64
N ALA A 867 30.60 16.18 3.21
CA ALA A 867 30.33 17.08 4.33
C ALA A 867 29.38 18.22 3.91
N LEU A 868 29.56 18.78 2.71
CA LEU A 868 28.67 19.80 2.16
C LEU A 868 27.26 19.24 1.90
N ALA A 869 27.14 17.99 1.45
CA ALA A 869 25.86 17.31 1.35
C ALA A 869 25.18 17.19 2.73
N ALA A 870 25.91 16.83 3.79
CA ALA A 870 25.35 16.81 5.15
C ALA A 870 24.86 18.20 5.62
N VAL A 871 25.59 19.27 5.28
CA VAL A 871 25.18 20.66 5.59
C VAL A 871 23.89 21.03 4.85
N PHE A 872 23.80 20.79 3.54
CA PHE A 872 22.57 21.06 2.78
C PHE A 872 21.40 20.19 3.22
N GLY A 873 21.66 18.95 3.65
CA GLY A 873 20.66 18.11 4.30
C GLY A 873 20.12 18.74 5.58
N GLY A 874 21.00 19.28 6.45
CA GLY A 874 20.59 20.07 7.62
C GLY A 874 19.81 21.33 7.24
N LEU A 875 20.26 22.09 6.23
CA LEU A 875 19.55 23.26 5.72
C LEU A 875 18.14 22.92 5.23
N SER A 876 17.98 21.80 4.51
CA SER A 876 16.65 21.37 4.04
C SER A 876 15.65 21.08 5.17
N LEU A 877 16.14 20.81 6.38
CA LEU A 877 15.31 20.64 7.57
C LEU A 877 14.90 21.97 8.20
N LEU A 878 15.70 23.02 8.01
CA LEU A 878 15.52 24.34 8.61
C LEU A 878 14.84 25.35 7.67
N THR A 879 14.77 25.05 6.37
CA THR A 879 14.11 25.93 5.40
C THR A 879 12.60 25.78 5.42
N GLU A 880 11.90 26.92 5.45
CA GLU A 880 10.45 27.02 5.24
C GLU A 880 10.16 27.57 3.84
N GLY A 881 9.15 27.00 3.16
CA GLY A 881 8.70 27.41 1.83
C GLY A 881 9.35 26.67 0.66
N ALA A 882 8.60 26.61 -0.45
CA ALA A 882 8.92 25.76 -1.60
C ALA A 882 10.27 26.08 -2.25
N VAL A 883 10.56 27.36 -2.48
CA VAL A 883 11.78 27.81 -3.15
C VAL A 883 13.04 27.53 -2.31
N PRO A 884 13.12 27.94 -1.02
CA PRO A 884 14.23 27.58 -0.15
C PRO A 884 14.45 26.07 -0.01
N THR A 885 13.39 25.28 0.16
CA THR A 885 13.49 23.81 0.25
C THR A 885 14.03 23.21 -1.05
N PHE A 886 13.52 23.62 -2.20
CA PHE A 886 14.01 23.15 -3.49
C PHE A 886 15.50 23.47 -3.71
N LEU A 887 15.94 24.69 -3.36
CA LEU A 887 17.35 25.09 -3.47
C LEU A 887 18.25 24.28 -2.53
N ALA A 888 17.80 24.00 -1.30
CA ALA A 888 18.53 23.17 -0.35
C ALA A 888 18.68 21.73 -0.87
N LEU A 889 17.61 21.14 -1.42
CA LEU A 889 17.64 19.82 -2.07
C LEU A 889 18.56 19.79 -3.29
N LEU A 890 18.52 20.84 -4.12
CA LEU A 890 19.39 20.98 -5.28
C LEU A 890 20.87 21.03 -4.86
N GLY A 891 21.19 21.77 -3.79
CA GLY A 891 22.52 21.81 -3.18
C GLY A 891 22.97 20.46 -2.62
N LEU A 892 22.09 19.78 -1.87
CA LEU A 892 22.32 18.44 -1.32
C LEU A 892 22.65 17.44 -2.42
N LEU A 893 21.78 17.31 -3.42
CA LEU A 893 21.94 16.35 -4.51
C LEU A 893 23.10 16.73 -5.43
N GLY A 894 23.36 18.03 -5.63
CA GLY A 894 24.51 18.52 -6.38
C GLY A 894 25.84 18.15 -5.71
N ALA A 895 25.91 18.25 -4.39
CA ALA A 895 27.08 17.84 -3.60
C ALA A 895 27.31 16.32 -3.66
N LEU A 896 26.24 15.52 -3.58
CA LEU A 896 26.32 14.05 -3.78
C LEU A 896 26.77 13.68 -5.18
N ALA A 897 26.25 14.35 -6.21
CA ALA A 897 26.66 14.16 -7.60
C ALA A 897 28.14 14.53 -7.82
N TYR A 898 28.63 15.59 -7.17
CA TYR A 898 30.05 15.96 -7.20
C TYR A 898 30.93 14.89 -6.52
N ALA A 899 30.52 14.41 -5.34
CA ALA A 899 31.24 13.32 -4.65
C ALA A 899 31.29 12.04 -5.51
N ALA A 900 30.22 11.72 -6.23
CA ALA A 900 30.19 10.61 -7.17
C ALA A 900 31.18 10.78 -8.33
N LEU A 901 31.25 11.98 -8.93
CA LEU A 901 32.21 12.29 -10.00
C LEU A 901 33.66 12.11 -9.51
N ASP A 902 34.00 12.72 -8.38
CA ASP A 902 35.35 12.67 -7.81
C ASP A 902 35.76 11.23 -7.45
N ALA A 903 34.85 10.45 -6.86
CA ALA A 903 35.09 9.05 -6.54
C ALA A 903 35.29 8.16 -7.79
N MET A 904 34.55 8.44 -8.86
CA MET A 904 34.73 7.76 -10.15
C MET A 904 36.06 8.12 -10.80
N ASP A 905 36.45 9.39 -10.81
CA ASP A 905 37.75 9.81 -11.35
C ASP A 905 38.91 9.18 -10.56
N ALA A 906 38.83 9.18 -9.23
CA ALA A 906 39.83 8.52 -8.38
C ALA A 906 39.84 6.99 -8.55
N TYR A 907 38.73 6.38 -8.96
CA TYR A 907 38.67 4.96 -9.29
C TYR A 907 39.34 4.69 -10.64
N GLU A 908 39.07 5.51 -11.65
CA GLU A 908 39.69 5.44 -12.98
C GLU A 908 41.20 5.72 -12.92
N GLY A 909 41.63 6.72 -12.15
CA GLY A 909 43.04 7.07 -11.91
C GLY A 909 43.85 5.96 -11.22
N ARG A 910 43.17 5.01 -10.55
CA ARG A 910 43.79 3.79 -9.99
C ARG A 910 43.76 2.59 -10.96
N GLY A 911 43.42 2.81 -12.23
CA GLY A 911 43.30 1.79 -13.26
C GLY A 911 41.97 1.02 -13.23
N GLY A 912 40.94 1.56 -12.56
CA GLY A 912 39.61 0.95 -12.50
C GLY A 912 38.76 1.20 -13.75
N ASN A 913 37.87 0.26 -14.09
CA ASN A 913 36.93 0.41 -15.21
C ASN A 913 35.54 0.84 -14.71
N LEU A 914 35.06 2.00 -15.16
CA LEU A 914 33.81 2.63 -14.69
C LEU A 914 32.53 1.80 -14.93
N ARG A 915 32.57 0.78 -15.80
CA ARG A 915 31.44 -0.16 -15.95
C ARG A 915 31.11 -0.93 -14.66
N ARG A 916 32.11 -1.15 -13.78
CA ARG A 916 31.91 -1.87 -12.51
C ARG A 916 31.20 -1.00 -11.45
N PRO A 917 31.63 0.24 -11.18
CA PRO A 917 30.83 1.18 -10.38
C PRO A 917 29.42 1.40 -10.92
N LEU A 918 29.24 1.53 -12.24
CA LEU A 918 27.90 1.67 -12.84
C LEU A 918 27.02 0.43 -12.57
N ALA A 919 27.55 -0.78 -12.75
CA ALA A 919 26.81 -2.00 -12.42
C ALA A 919 26.41 -2.05 -10.94
N VAL A 920 27.28 -1.63 -10.03
CA VAL A 920 26.94 -1.51 -8.61
C VAL A 920 25.82 -0.48 -8.40
N ALA A 921 25.90 0.70 -9.03
CA ALA A 921 24.87 1.73 -8.90
C ALA A 921 23.50 1.26 -9.39
N ILE A 922 23.46 0.48 -10.47
CA ILE A 922 22.23 -0.12 -11.01
C ILE A 922 21.62 -1.14 -10.05
N LEU A 923 22.43 -1.85 -9.27
CA LEU A 923 21.93 -2.76 -8.22
C LEU A 923 21.37 -2.00 -7.01
N PHE A 924 21.88 -0.79 -6.75
CA PHE A 924 21.36 0.08 -5.70
C PHE A 924 20.11 0.85 -6.12
N LEU A 925 19.90 1.12 -7.42
CA LEU A 925 18.67 1.77 -7.91
C LEU A 925 17.38 1.12 -7.36
N PRO A 926 17.14 -0.20 -7.54
CA PRO A 926 15.94 -0.83 -6.99
C PRO A 926 15.89 -0.79 -5.46
N LEU A 927 17.02 -0.86 -4.76
CA LEU A 927 17.07 -0.76 -3.30
C LEU A 927 16.71 0.63 -2.82
N ILE A 928 17.20 1.68 -3.49
CA ILE A 928 16.89 3.08 -3.19
C ILE A 928 15.40 3.35 -3.42
N VAL A 929 14.87 2.86 -4.55
CA VAL A 929 13.45 2.98 -4.87
C VAL A 929 12.61 2.24 -3.82
N LEU A 930 12.94 0.98 -3.51
CA LEU A 930 12.24 0.20 -2.47
C LEU A 930 12.31 0.87 -1.10
N PHE A 931 13.48 1.37 -0.70
CA PHE A 931 13.69 2.02 0.59
C PHE A 931 12.85 3.29 0.73
N PHE A 932 12.88 4.16 -0.28
CA PHE A 932 12.12 5.41 -0.27
C PHE A 932 10.64 5.23 -0.53
N ARG A 933 10.23 4.08 -1.08
CA ARG A 933 8.84 3.73 -1.37
C ARG A 933 8.19 2.97 -0.21
N LEU A 934 8.94 2.16 0.54
CA LEU A 934 8.40 1.32 1.62
C LEU A 934 7.49 2.14 2.55
N PRO A 935 6.18 1.77 2.65
CA PRO A 935 5.25 2.45 3.52
C PRO A 935 5.83 2.45 4.93
N PRO A 936 5.88 3.62 5.61
CA PRO A 936 6.55 3.68 6.90
C PRO A 936 5.97 2.73 7.96
N ILE A 937 4.68 2.40 7.84
CA ILE A 937 3.96 1.31 8.53
C ILE A 937 4.73 -0.03 8.54
N VAL A 938 5.46 -0.39 7.49
CA VAL A 938 6.24 -1.64 7.44
C VAL A 938 7.36 -1.64 8.49
N TYR A 939 7.94 -0.48 8.79
CA TYR A 939 8.93 -0.34 9.87
C TYR A 939 8.25 -0.29 11.25
N SER A 940 7.04 0.21 11.31
CA SER A 940 6.22 0.35 12.52
C SER A 940 5.65 -0.97 13.04
N LEU A 941 5.41 -1.92 12.15
CA LEU A 941 4.92 -3.29 12.45
C LEU A 941 6.05 -4.25 12.83
N LEU A 942 7.28 -3.75 13.02
CA LEU A 942 8.36 -4.55 13.59
C LEU A 942 8.00 -5.01 15.01
N ILE A 943 8.46 -6.21 15.37
CA ILE A 943 8.15 -6.89 16.64
C ILE A 943 8.55 -6.04 17.88
N ALA A 944 9.42 -5.04 17.72
CA ALA A 944 9.81 -4.10 18.78
C ALA A 944 9.72 -2.63 18.31
N PRO A 945 9.22 -1.71 19.17
CA PRO A 945 9.22 -0.29 18.88
C PRO A 945 10.66 0.23 18.70
N LEU A 946 10.90 0.99 17.64
CA LEU A 946 12.19 1.65 17.41
C LEU A 946 12.35 2.86 18.34
N PRO A 947 13.58 3.25 18.72
CA PRO A 947 13.80 4.53 19.39
C PRO A 947 13.31 5.70 18.53
N ALA A 948 12.67 6.68 19.16
CA ALA A 948 12.05 7.86 18.53
C ALA A 948 12.89 8.52 17.44
N ALA A 949 14.16 8.81 17.74
CA ALA A 949 15.07 9.47 16.80
C ALA A 949 15.37 8.61 15.56
N LEU A 950 15.45 7.29 15.72
CA LEU A 950 15.67 6.36 14.62
C LEU A 950 14.40 6.23 13.78
N GLU A 951 13.24 6.17 14.44
CA GLU A 951 11.96 6.15 13.76
C GLU A 951 11.77 7.43 12.96
N TYR A 952 11.86 8.62 13.57
CA TYR A 952 11.78 9.92 12.87
C TYR A 952 12.73 10.01 11.67
N ALA A 953 13.96 9.50 11.80
CA ALA A 953 14.90 9.46 10.68
C ALA A 953 14.36 8.64 9.48
N LEU A 954 13.65 7.52 9.72
CA LEU A 954 13.01 6.74 8.66
C LEU A 954 11.89 7.51 7.93
N TYR A 955 11.27 8.49 8.59
CA TYR A 955 10.22 9.36 8.01
C TYR A 955 10.79 10.64 7.36
N ALA A 956 12.09 10.91 7.49
CA ALA A 956 12.77 12.10 6.97
C ALA A 956 13.96 11.72 6.06
N PRO A 957 13.78 11.62 4.73
CA PRO A 957 14.84 11.22 3.80
C PRO A 957 16.08 12.07 3.92
N THR A 958 15.89 13.38 4.09
CA THR A 958 16.98 14.34 4.18
C THR A 958 17.86 14.08 5.40
N VAL A 959 17.30 13.61 6.53
CA VAL A 959 18.07 13.17 7.71
C VAL A 959 18.90 11.93 7.37
N MET A 960 18.30 10.92 6.74
CA MET A 960 19.00 9.68 6.40
C MET A 960 20.10 9.91 5.36
N ILE A 961 19.83 10.73 4.34
CA ILE A 961 20.80 11.09 3.31
C ILE A 961 21.95 11.90 3.95
N ALA A 962 21.64 12.88 4.81
CA ALA A 962 22.65 13.68 5.51
C ALA A 962 23.52 12.84 6.46
N ALA A 963 22.90 11.96 7.25
CA ALA A 963 23.60 11.05 8.15
C ALA A 963 24.51 10.09 7.37
N THR A 964 24.02 9.54 6.26
CA THR A 964 24.81 8.69 5.36
C THR A 964 25.99 9.48 4.78
N ALA A 965 25.77 10.70 4.30
CA ALA A 965 26.82 11.56 3.77
C ALA A 965 27.88 11.89 4.82
N LEU A 966 27.47 12.21 6.05
CA LEU A 966 28.36 12.49 7.17
C LEU A 966 29.20 11.27 7.56
N ALA A 967 28.56 10.09 7.67
CA ALA A 967 29.26 8.84 7.97
C ALA A 967 30.30 8.49 6.89
N LEU A 968 29.94 8.68 5.61
CA LEU A 968 30.86 8.48 4.50
C LEU A 968 31.99 9.52 4.49
N ALA A 969 31.72 10.79 4.80
CA ALA A 969 32.74 11.83 4.90
C ALA A 969 33.79 11.48 5.97
N LEU A 970 33.34 11.02 7.14
CA LEU A 970 34.20 10.55 8.22
C LEU A 970 35.00 9.31 7.79
N PHE A 971 34.36 8.33 7.15
CA PHE A 971 35.01 7.11 6.69
C PHE A 971 36.09 7.39 5.64
N VAL A 972 35.78 8.19 4.61
CA VAL A 972 36.72 8.58 3.54
C VAL A 972 37.86 9.41 4.12
N GLY A 973 37.57 10.34 5.05
CA GLY A 973 38.58 11.12 5.76
C GLY A 973 39.53 10.28 6.62
N LEU A 974 39.00 9.28 7.33
CA LEU A 974 39.80 8.33 8.12
C LEU A 974 40.66 7.44 7.22
N GLN A 975 40.13 6.93 6.10
CA GLN A 975 40.92 6.17 5.13
C GLN A 975 42.06 7.00 4.54
N GLY A 976 41.82 8.27 4.20
CA GLY A 976 42.86 9.19 3.72
C GLY A 976 43.99 9.38 4.74
N ARG A 977 43.65 9.54 6.02
CA ARG A 977 44.64 9.67 7.11
C ARG A 977 45.41 8.38 7.39
N PHE A 978 44.76 7.22 7.30
CA PHE A 978 45.43 5.93 7.47
C PHE A 978 46.35 5.59 6.30
N GLN A 979 45.97 5.89 5.06
CA GLN A 979 46.85 5.72 3.91
C GLN A 979 48.04 6.70 3.93
N ALA A 980 47.84 7.94 4.39
CA ALA A 980 48.93 8.89 4.59
C ALA A 980 49.91 8.47 5.71
N ARG A 981 49.44 7.74 6.74
CA ARG A 981 50.29 7.18 7.82
C ARG A 981 50.96 5.84 7.47
N LEU A 982 50.41 5.09 6.51
CA LEU A 982 50.96 3.83 5.99
C LEU A 982 51.89 4.01 4.79
N GLY A 983 51.93 5.22 4.21
CA GLY A 983 53.01 5.65 3.32
C GLY A 983 54.32 5.68 4.10
N LYS A 984 54.99 4.53 4.20
CA LYS A 984 56.40 4.49 4.57
C LYS A 984 57.16 5.23 3.48
N ASP A 985 57.69 6.40 3.82
CA ASP A 985 58.92 6.90 3.22
C ASP A 985 59.97 5.81 3.38
N TYR A 986 60.18 5.00 2.35
CA TYR A 986 61.42 4.26 2.17
C TYR A 986 62.37 5.20 1.42
N PRO A 987 63.37 5.80 2.08
CA PRO A 987 64.48 6.40 1.35
C PRO A 987 65.25 5.25 0.71
N ALA A 988 65.36 5.29 -0.62
CA ALA A 988 65.99 4.33 -1.53
C ALA A 988 65.10 3.17 -2.03
N GLU A 989 64.30 3.44 -3.06
CA GLU A 989 64.21 2.52 -4.21
C GLU A 989 64.32 3.33 -5.52
N PRO A 990 65.12 2.89 -6.51
CA PRO A 990 65.60 3.72 -7.61
C PRO A 990 64.54 3.89 -8.70
N HIS A 991 64.58 5.04 -9.37
CA HIS A 991 63.91 5.27 -10.63
C HIS A 991 64.29 4.19 -11.65
N GLY A 992 63.29 3.57 -12.27
CA GLY A 992 63.45 2.66 -13.41
C GLY A 992 62.46 3.04 -14.51
N GLY A 993 62.63 4.23 -15.09
CA GLY A 993 62.39 4.40 -16.52
C GLY A 993 63.58 3.82 -17.28
N ASP A 994 63.38 3.55 -18.56
CA ASP A 994 64.37 2.98 -19.48
C ASP A 994 65.68 3.79 -19.48
N ASP A 995 66.58 3.46 -18.56
CA ASP A 995 68.04 3.46 -18.68
C ASP A 995 68.67 2.87 -17.39
N GLY A 996 68.51 1.54 -17.27
CA GLY A 996 69.50 0.58 -16.75
C GLY A 996 69.52 0.23 -15.25
N PRO A 997 70.27 -0.83 -14.87
CA PRO A 997 70.53 -2.10 -15.55
C PRO A 997 69.49 -3.21 -15.23
#